data_AF-A0A3M1RPG1-F1
#
_entry.id   AF-A0A3M1RPG1-F1
#
_cell.length_a   1.000
_cell.length_b   1.000
_cell.length_c   1.000
_cell.angle_alpha   90.00
_cell.angle_beta   90.00
_cell.angle_gamma   90.00
#
_symmetry.space_group_name_H-M   'P 1'
#
loop_
_entity.id
_entity.type
_entity.pdbx_description
1 polymer ?
#
loop_
_entity_poly.entity_id
_entity_poly.type
_entity_poly.pdbx_seq_one_letter_code
_entity_poly.pdbx_strand_id
1 'polypeptide(L)'
;MLNSSLMKKIKRFILLSLFLSTIFIFISANLSFASIFSFNLSGEWKLIETQNKSIPSENIKWKKVSVPGYITGHYYPYAWYKKSFKIPERYGSDFLKGKKVFIVFDAVKWSADVFINKKFAGSHKGGFTPFEIDITRLIKKEGENDVLVKVYNMQSVMENNKSRKLLYPPGWHKGINLHGIWGNVRIDIRPEIFIQNISIFTFVKSKRISISAEVKNSSSKPYTIELLHSAIRKGKKEISFKSGRVTIPAGQMKKISTISKWESPNLWAPGSPILYELDSSLILNGKKIDNRKDTFGFREFTIQGNEFALNGKKIHLFGTCFHIADVYDHLNPPSAERTFELLKYANINTVRLMDQPWPKDWYDIADRMGIFIIGDSAITPDGSQKISDSRFWENATEHIKSNIQNNINHPSIIIWNLSSEIDSALSQNKQISKAELERKMERLKFEASMIDPVRPKMNEGVMDFGNADIENVHYPREYVYDLNMGGSHYQYPNTAFWFRLDKKRGLRKNPKIPYYIGETLWEPSRTPDGDTVFVGDDAYINFLYFKELAKAKALLMQLTAYRFTDLPGVSPWNVFEEKFWGYSWNDKHIPQITPMVESCRKAFAPITAFIKEYNSRFFSGSILKRNIAVFNDSFEDKFLKLEISVSFDNNTITKKADAFFIKSGDKHLVNLSIPLPHCKKRKEFFLNINIFDRKGKNLFSDSIPYSLFPARNNKQIEDKKIKIFDPENSLSFLSLSNEYFINNEDLKNLQIENILIVGENALSSPFLQRNTIKDISNFLKRGGRALILKQEKIPQEIVSIKTTRHSPTMVYMRAKGHPIFNGIQEDDLSFWNGNNIVAEKCFYKIENKKIRYLADAGGKGGLLYTPLIELFSGNGKAVLCQMNLAEKFKSEPSAQIIFSNIINYLNSQKGNNTHTGKIYYIEGNDDLLKYLKAFGINPIDSRNQLQVLEQASRCLMFANPNAKSSLVNSDIIVEKIKEGSILYIKELTPSTVGKIGRFLPYDIKLEKPIHLPPFIVSDSPFMWGISNQELYWTSVKPGLAQNPLPLKRDIIPFAIHFEDNQLDEDYSQEEQEIEIDKSAFIKNSNIIFEISSEKRTTAKFSLSIKLFNNKSPQKIIFSLKNNLFPKGKPMQVFTTVSEGQKIIKSFLPIEKGKNSISIKIAKGKNKNVSNIELSRLSYSFVSNKSRIIPLIFPIGLIEVKYGRGMIIIDQLNWGSAFHDSSNFKKIKRFINTFVLNLTEQIF
;
A
#
# COMPACT_ATOMS: atom_id res chain seq x y z
N MET A 1 -13.48 55.70 68.21
CA MET A 1 -12.71 56.89 67.80
C MET A 1 -11.84 57.27 68.99
N LEU A 2 -10.54 57.52 68.97
CA LEU A 2 -9.52 57.64 67.94
C LEU A 2 -8.18 57.49 68.70
N ASN A 3 -7.20 56.76 68.17
CA ASN A 3 -5.86 57.36 68.09
C ASN A 3 -5.03 56.73 66.96
N SER A 4 -5.24 57.27 65.76
CA SER A 4 -4.54 56.94 64.50
C SER A 4 -3.02 57.19 64.54
N SER A 5 -2.53 57.79 65.63
CA SER A 5 -1.11 58.03 65.89
C SER A 5 -0.34 56.74 66.21
N LEU A 6 -0.95 55.80 66.95
CA LEU A 6 -0.27 54.56 67.36
C LEU A 6 -0.07 53.58 66.20
N MET A 7 -1.04 53.49 65.28
CA MET A 7 -0.91 52.69 64.05
C MET A 7 0.17 53.21 63.09
N LYS A 8 0.45 54.53 63.09
CA LYS A 8 1.58 55.09 62.31
C LYS A 8 2.95 54.69 62.88
N LYS A 9 3.08 54.54 64.20
CA LYS A 9 4.32 54.06 64.83
C LYS A 9 4.57 52.56 64.57
N ILE A 10 3.52 51.74 64.55
CA ILE A 10 3.63 50.30 64.22
C ILE A 10 4.01 50.11 62.74
N LYS A 11 3.48 50.92 61.82
CA LYS A 11 3.94 50.93 60.40
C LYS A 11 5.41 51.29 60.26
N ARG A 12 5.94 52.22 61.09
CA ARG A 12 7.37 52.56 61.10
C ARG A 12 8.25 51.41 61.61
N PHE A 13 7.75 50.58 62.52
CA PHE A 13 8.47 49.41 63.03
C PHE A 13 8.52 48.27 62.01
N ILE A 14 7.45 48.08 61.22
CA ILE A 14 7.44 47.14 60.09
C ILE A 14 8.35 47.62 58.95
N LEU A 15 8.47 48.95 58.75
CA LEU A 15 9.48 49.54 57.86
C LEU A 15 10.93 49.35 58.35
N LEU A 16 11.14 49.14 59.65
CA LEU A 16 12.44 48.77 60.21
C LEU A 16 12.74 47.27 60.01
N SER A 17 11.71 46.41 59.99
CA SER A 17 11.82 45.02 59.53
C SER A 17 12.17 44.95 58.03
N LEU A 18 11.66 45.88 57.22
CA LEU A 18 12.11 46.13 55.86
C LEU A 18 13.56 46.64 55.77
N PHE A 19 14.22 47.02 56.87
CA PHE A 19 15.66 47.36 56.89
C PHE A 19 16.52 46.13 57.21
N LEU A 20 15.99 45.10 57.89
CA LEU A 20 16.64 43.78 58.00
C LEU A 20 16.65 42.99 56.68
N SER A 21 15.96 43.51 55.65
CA SER A 21 16.28 43.24 54.26
C SER A 21 17.78 43.44 53.93
N THR A 22 18.53 44.25 54.67
CA THR A 22 19.96 44.48 54.38
C THR A 22 20.88 43.33 54.81
N ILE A 23 20.53 42.52 55.81
CA ILE A 23 21.31 41.32 56.17
C ILE A 23 20.89 40.11 55.32
N PHE A 24 19.64 40.11 54.83
CA PHE A 24 19.20 39.18 53.78
C PHE A 24 19.86 39.46 52.42
N ILE A 25 20.51 40.62 52.26
CA ILE A 25 21.18 41.05 51.02
C ILE A 25 22.72 40.95 51.11
N PHE A 26 23.32 40.79 52.29
CA PHE A 26 24.79 40.80 52.43
C PHE A 26 25.52 39.45 52.33
N ILE A 27 24.84 38.29 52.29
CA ILE A 27 25.45 37.03 51.80
C ILE A 27 24.43 36.19 51.00
N SER A 28 23.63 36.85 50.18
CA SER A 28 22.84 36.22 49.10
C SER A 28 23.60 36.21 47.76
N ALA A 29 24.94 36.18 47.81
CA ALA A 29 25.81 36.21 46.62
C ALA A 29 27.01 35.26 46.77
N ASN A 30 26.76 33.99 47.02
CA ASN A 30 27.62 32.91 46.55
C ASN A 30 26.74 31.93 45.75
N LEU A 31 26.17 32.43 44.66
CA LEU A 31 25.66 31.59 43.57
C LEU A 31 26.85 30.81 43.03
N SER A 32 27.05 29.61 43.59
CA SER A 32 27.93 28.59 43.04
C SER A 32 27.41 28.24 41.66
N PHE A 33 27.99 28.86 40.62
CA PHE A 33 27.74 28.57 39.20
C PHE A 33 28.36 27.21 38.83
N ALA A 34 27.83 26.14 39.41
CA ALA A 34 28.29 24.77 39.30
C ALA A 34 27.73 24.02 38.08
N SER A 35 27.28 24.73 37.05
CA SER A 35 26.49 24.16 35.95
C SER A 35 26.97 24.63 34.59
N ILE A 36 26.91 23.74 33.60
CA ILE A 36 27.01 24.11 32.18
C ILE A 36 25.94 25.17 31.90
N PHE A 37 26.36 26.32 31.42
CA PHE A 37 25.45 27.35 30.95
C PHE A 37 25.33 27.23 29.44
N SER A 38 24.17 26.83 28.96
CA SER A 38 23.89 26.68 27.54
C SER A 38 22.83 27.69 27.10
N PHE A 39 23.02 28.29 25.93
CA PHE A 39 21.98 29.10 25.30
C PHE A 39 21.91 28.85 23.79
N ASN A 40 20.66 28.85 23.30
CA ASN A 40 20.32 28.49 21.95
C ASN A 40 20.71 29.59 20.94
N LEU A 41 21.35 29.21 19.85
CA LEU A 41 21.66 30.06 18.70
C LEU A 41 20.83 29.70 17.45
N SER A 42 20.02 28.63 17.48
CA SER A 42 19.03 28.32 16.45
C SER A 42 17.99 29.44 16.28
N GLY A 43 17.19 29.36 15.21
CA GLY A 43 16.19 30.34 14.81
C GLY A 43 16.60 31.09 13.55
N GLU A 44 16.34 32.40 13.50
CA GLU A 44 16.63 33.22 12.32
C GLU A 44 18.15 33.45 12.14
N TRP A 45 18.69 33.08 10.98
CA TRP A 45 20.06 33.36 10.52
C TRP A 45 20.04 34.13 9.20
N LYS A 46 21.18 34.70 8.83
CA LYS A 46 21.40 35.33 7.52
C LYS A 46 22.18 34.35 6.63
N LEU A 47 21.82 34.21 5.36
CA LEU A 47 22.42 33.30 4.38
C LEU A 47 22.75 34.02 3.06
N ILE A 48 23.87 33.63 2.43
CA ILE A 48 24.22 33.90 1.03
C ILE A 48 24.75 32.61 0.38
N GLU A 49 24.22 32.24 -0.79
CA GLU A 49 24.78 31.19 -1.65
C GLU A 49 25.68 31.82 -2.71
N THR A 50 26.89 31.28 -2.93
CA THR A 50 27.89 31.93 -3.78
C THR A 50 28.91 30.96 -4.40
N GLN A 51 29.52 31.37 -5.50
CA GLN A 51 30.70 30.73 -6.09
C GLN A 51 32.01 31.14 -5.36
N ASN A 52 31.98 32.24 -4.59
CA ASN A 52 33.17 32.79 -3.93
C ASN A 52 33.42 32.14 -2.57
N LYS A 53 34.64 31.60 -2.39
CA LYS A 53 35.09 30.95 -1.15
C LYS A 53 35.46 31.93 -0.03
N SER A 54 35.71 33.20 -0.35
CA SER A 54 36.15 34.23 0.60
C SER A 54 35.01 34.73 1.49
N ILE A 55 35.34 35.30 2.65
CA ILE A 55 34.36 35.92 3.55
C ILE A 55 33.62 37.04 2.77
N PRO A 56 32.27 37.07 2.81
CA PRO A 56 31.48 38.10 2.13
C PRO A 56 31.83 39.51 2.59
N SER A 57 31.84 40.48 1.66
CA SER A 57 31.99 41.90 1.98
C SER A 57 30.77 42.44 2.74
N GLU A 58 30.96 43.56 3.46
CA GLU A 58 29.92 44.10 4.35
C GLU A 58 28.67 44.61 3.62
N ASN A 59 28.80 44.99 2.34
CA ASN A 59 27.72 45.55 1.52
C ASN A 59 26.85 44.49 0.80
N ILE A 60 27.03 43.20 1.05
CA ILE A 60 26.22 42.16 0.41
C ILE A 60 24.83 42.05 1.04
N LYS A 61 23.82 41.85 0.18
CA LYS A 61 22.43 41.59 0.59
C LYS A 61 22.26 40.15 1.08
N TRP A 62 22.09 39.98 2.40
CA TRP A 62 21.83 38.69 3.03
C TRP A 62 20.34 38.31 2.98
N LYS A 63 20.05 37.02 2.75
CA LYS A 63 18.71 36.45 2.86
C LYS A 63 18.47 35.92 4.29
N LYS A 64 17.30 36.16 4.87
CA LYS A 64 16.91 35.53 6.15
C LYS A 64 16.51 34.07 5.93
N VAL A 65 16.98 33.18 6.80
CA VAL A 65 16.66 31.74 6.79
C VAL A 65 16.48 31.24 8.22
N SER A 66 15.80 30.10 8.37
CA SER A 66 15.73 29.39 9.66
C SER A 66 16.85 28.37 9.75
N VAL A 67 17.46 28.26 10.92
CA VAL A 67 18.36 27.18 11.34
C VAL A 67 17.70 26.51 12.54
N PRO A 68 17.42 25.20 12.51
CA PRO A 68 17.85 24.23 11.50
C PRO A 68 17.16 24.39 10.13
N GLY A 69 17.88 24.09 9.04
CA GLY A 69 17.34 24.14 7.67
C GLY A 69 18.31 23.63 6.59
N TYR A 70 17.75 23.01 5.54
CA TYR A 70 18.49 22.59 4.35
C TYR A 70 18.41 23.62 3.22
N ILE A 71 19.48 23.68 2.43
CA ILE A 71 19.56 24.25 1.09
C ILE A 71 19.37 23.09 0.09
N THR A 72 18.50 23.32 -0.91
CA THR A 72 18.21 22.35 -1.96
C THR A 72 18.93 22.72 -3.25
N GLY A 73 19.70 21.78 -3.82
CA GLY A 73 20.40 21.97 -5.10
C GLY A 73 21.92 22.04 -4.95
N HIS A 74 22.62 22.18 -6.06
CA HIS A 74 24.11 22.15 -6.11
C HIS A 74 24.69 23.27 -6.99
N TYR A 75 23.91 24.30 -7.32
CA TYR A 75 24.33 25.40 -8.18
C TYR A 75 25.50 26.19 -7.58
N TYR A 76 25.47 26.40 -6.26
CA TYR A 76 26.54 27.08 -5.54
C TYR A 76 27.34 26.08 -4.70
N PRO A 77 28.69 26.11 -4.78
CA PRO A 77 29.57 25.26 -3.96
C PRO A 77 29.63 25.71 -2.50
N TYR A 78 29.32 26.98 -2.21
CA TYR A 78 29.45 27.58 -0.88
C TYR A 78 28.17 28.30 -0.46
N ALA A 79 27.86 28.19 0.84
CA ALA A 79 26.79 28.90 1.51
C ALA A 79 27.34 29.54 2.80
N TRP A 80 27.32 30.87 2.88
CA TRP A 80 27.73 31.61 4.07
C TRP A 80 26.54 31.91 4.96
N TYR A 81 26.62 31.50 6.22
CA TYR A 81 25.67 31.80 7.26
C TYR A 81 26.24 32.83 8.23
N LYS A 82 25.43 33.80 8.66
CA LYS A 82 25.79 34.81 9.66
C LYS A 82 24.76 34.87 10.79
N LYS A 83 25.26 34.88 12.02
CA LYS A 83 24.49 35.13 13.24
C LYS A 83 25.36 35.91 14.21
N SER A 84 24.73 36.66 15.11
CA SER A 84 25.44 37.42 16.13
C SER A 84 24.82 37.11 17.50
N PHE A 85 25.63 37.17 18.55
CA PHE A 85 25.18 36.90 19.91
C PHE A 85 25.94 37.72 20.93
N LYS A 86 25.34 37.88 22.12
CA LYS A 86 25.97 38.52 23.27
C LYS A 86 26.07 37.52 24.42
N ILE A 87 27.12 37.65 25.22
CA ILE A 87 27.14 37.01 26.53
C ILE A 87 26.10 37.73 27.41
N PRO A 88 25.13 37.04 28.03
CA PRO A 88 24.06 37.73 28.75
C PRO A 88 24.59 38.61 29.88
N GLU A 89 24.23 39.90 29.87
CA GLU A 89 24.76 40.93 30.78
C GLU A 89 24.53 40.61 32.27
N ARG A 90 23.44 39.88 32.58
CA ARG A 90 23.09 39.43 33.95
C ARG A 90 24.19 38.65 34.68
N TYR A 91 25.23 38.22 33.99
CA TYR A 91 26.32 37.44 34.58
C TYR A 91 27.59 38.26 34.92
N GLY A 92 27.69 39.51 34.46
CA GLY A 92 28.85 40.38 34.70
C GLY A 92 30.10 40.03 33.87
N SER A 93 31.08 40.93 33.86
CA SER A 93 32.31 40.84 33.05
C SER A 93 33.26 39.70 33.47
N ASP A 94 33.16 39.25 34.73
CA ASP A 94 33.96 38.14 35.28
C ASP A 94 33.36 36.75 35.06
N PHE A 95 32.15 36.64 34.49
CA PHE A 95 31.44 35.36 34.34
C PHE A 95 32.24 34.26 33.64
N LEU A 96 33.08 34.64 32.68
CA LEU A 96 33.88 33.73 31.85
C LEU A 96 35.21 33.32 32.51
N LYS A 97 35.55 33.87 33.68
CA LYS A 97 36.80 33.55 34.39
C LYS A 97 36.79 32.08 34.80
N GLY A 98 37.83 31.33 34.41
CA GLY A 98 37.92 29.89 34.68
C GLY A 98 36.90 29.04 33.92
N LYS A 99 36.39 29.52 32.78
CA LYS A 99 35.44 28.80 31.93
C LYS A 99 35.92 28.71 30.49
N LYS A 100 35.38 27.71 29.80
CA LYS A 100 35.53 27.45 28.38
C LYS A 100 34.21 27.74 27.67
N VAL A 101 34.29 28.34 26.49
CA VAL A 101 33.13 28.64 25.65
C VAL A 101 33.23 27.82 24.38
N PHE A 102 32.23 26.99 24.14
CA PHE A 102 32.11 26.15 22.96
C PHE A 102 30.94 26.62 22.11
N ILE A 103 31.12 26.67 20.79
CA ILE A 103 29.99 26.64 19.87
C ILE A 103 29.75 25.19 19.48
N VAL A 104 28.50 24.73 19.58
CA VAL A 104 28.11 23.35 19.31
C VAL A 104 27.09 23.33 18.19
N PHE A 105 27.33 22.48 17.20
CA PHE A 105 26.44 22.20 16.09
C PHE A 105 25.97 20.75 16.19
N ASP A 106 24.66 20.52 16.26
CA ASP A 106 24.14 19.15 16.30
C ASP A 106 24.34 18.43 14.95
N ALA A 107 24.26 19.15 13.83
CA ALA A 107 24.63 18.63 12.51
C ALA A 107 24.78 19.74 11.45
N VAL A 108 25.78 19.59 10.57
CA VAL A 108 25.95 20.39 9.35
C VAL A 108 26.29 19.45 8.19
N LYS A 109 25.60 19.58 7.05
CA LYS A 109 25.88 18.81 5.83
C LYS A 109 26.41 19.77 4.76
N TRP A 110 27.55 19.58 4.08
CA TRP A 110 28.51 18.46 4.13
C TRP A 110 29.87 18.81 4.75
N SER A 111 30.32 20.05 4.66
CA SER A 111 31.49 20.51 5.40
C SER A 111 31.22 21.92 5.88
N ALA A 112 31.89 22.34 6.95
CA ALA A 112 31.74 23.67 7.52
C ALA A 112 33.08 24.23 7.97
N ASP A 113 33.35 25.51 7.66
CA ASP A 113 34.38 26.31 8.33
C ASP A 113 33.68 27.36 9.21
N VAL A 114 34.02 27.41 10.49
CA VAL A 114 33.42 28.32 11.47
C VAL A 114 34.41 29.43 11.79
N PHE A 115 33.91 30.67 11.78
CA PHE A 115 34.66 31.86 12.13
C PHE A 115 33.93 32.64 13.23
N ILE A 116 34.69 33.11 14.21
CA ILE A 116 34.21 33.98 15.29
C ILE A 116 34.93 35.32 15.15
N ASN A 117 34.18 36.41 15.06
CA ASN A 117 34.72 37.76 14.88
C ASN A 117 35.75 37.82 13.71
N LYS A 118 35.39 37.23 12.57
CA LYS A 118 36.21 37.09 11.34
C LYS A 118 37.50 36.25 11.49
N LYS A 119 37.76 35.62 12.65
CA LYS A 119 38.89 34.71 12.87
C LYS A 119 38.44 33.25 12.75
N PHE A 120 39.23 32.42 12.07
CA PHE A 120 38.94 31.00 11.92
C PHE A 120 38.97 30.30 13.29
N ALA A 121 37.93 29.52 13.58
CA ALA A 121 37.75 28.81 14.84
C ALA A 121 37.94 27.30 14.70
N GLY A 122 37.48 26.72 13.60
CA GLY A 122 37.59 25.28 13.34
C GLY A 122 36.73 24.83 12.16
N SER A 123 36.80 23.55 11.84
CA SER A 123 36.07 22.96 10.71
C SER A 123 35.42 21.61 11.04
N HIS A 124 34.46 21.23 10.21
CA HIS A 124 33.77 19.95 10.24
C HIS A 124 33.65 19.38 8.83
N LYS A 125 33.68 18.06 8.71
CA LYS A 125 33.45 17.32 7.46
C LYS A 125 32.60 16.09 7.74
N GLY A 126 31.53 15.91 6.97
CA GLY A 126 30.52 14.87 7.19
C GLY A 126 29.10 15.43 7.06
N GLY A 127 28.10 14.55 7.18
CA GLY A 127 26.70 14.94 7.00
C GLY A 127 25.85 14.96 8.27
N PHE A 128 26.18 14.10 9.24
CA PHE A 128 25.17 13.62 10.20
C PHE A 128 25.55 13.70 11.67
N THR A 129 26.79 14.05 11.98
CA THR A 129 27.32 13.91 13.33
C THR A 129 27.56 15.29 13.97
N PRO A 130 27.31 15.44 15.28
CA PRO A 130 27.56 16.70 15.97
C PRO A 130 29.05 17.02 16.05
N PHE A 131 29.37 18.30 16.19
CA PHE A 131 30.72 18.77 16.49
C PHE A 131 30.70 20.04 17.33
N GLU A 132 31.78 20.26 18.09
CA GLU A 132 31.96 21.45 18.92
C GLU A 132 33.35 22.06 18.74
N ILE A 133 33.44 23.37 18.88
CA ILE A 133 34.69 24.13 18.71
C ILE A 133 34.89 25.01 19.95
N ASP A 134 36.08 24.94 20.58
CA ASP A 134 36.48 25.86 21.65
C ASP A 134 36.73 27.25 21.07
N ILE A 135 35.86 28.20 21.38
CA ILE A 135 35.91 29.59 20.91
C ILE A 135 36.37 30.55 22.01
N THR A 136 36.85 30.04 23.15
CA THR A 136 37.17 30.83 24.35
C THR A 136 38.11 32.00 24.05
N ARG A 137 39.10 31.81 23.15
CA ARG A 137 40.09 32.83 22.79
C ARG A 137 39.64 33.80 21.69
N LEU A 138 38.48 33.57 21.08
CA LEU A 138 38.00 34.32 19.91
C LEU A 138 36.81 35.24 20.24
N ILE A 139 36.14 35.00 21.37
CA ILE A 139 35.00 35.80 21.80
C ILE A 139 35.44 37.11 22.46
N LYS A 140 34.64 38.16 22.24
CA LYS A 140 34.63 39.38 23.04
C LYS A 140 33.81 39.12 24.30
N LYS A 141 34.36 39.50 25.46
CA LYS A 141 33.69 39.36 26.76
C LYS A 141 32.46 40.27 26.86
N GLU A 142 32.56 41.45 26.27
CA GLU A 142 31.51 42.46 26.23
C GLU A 142 31.13 42.77 24.77
N GLY A 143 29.89 43.20 24.56
CA GLY A 143 29.37 43.52 23.23
C GLY A 143 29.01 42.30 22.38
N GLU A 144 28.84 42.55 21.09
CA GLU A 144 28.36 41.56 20.12
C GLU A 144 29.49 40.73 19.51
N ASN A 145 29.28 39.41 19.48
CA ASN A 145 30.12 38.43 18.83
C ASN A 145 29.49 37.98 17.52
N ASP A 146 30.24 38.10 16.42
CA ASP A 146 29.81 37.63 15.10
C ASP A 146 30.23 36.18 14.87
N VAL A 147 29.29 35.35 14.42
CA VAL A 147 29.50 33.98 13.94
C VAL A 147 29.29 33.95 12.43
N LEU A 148 30.30 33.51 11.70
CA LEU A 148 30.20 33.19 10.28
C LEU A 148 30.47 31.70 10.08
N VAL A 149 29.62 31.03 9.31
CA VAL A 149 29.79 29.62 8.97
C VAL A 149 29.75 29.48 7.46
N LYS A 150 30.84 29.01 6.87
CA LYS A 150 30.89 28.65 5.45
C LYS A 150 30.58 27.18 5.31
N VAL A 151 29.41 26.87 4.77
CA VAL A 151 28.96 25.53 4.47
C VAL A 151 29.31 25.17 3.02
N TYR A 152 29.81 23.97 2.81
CA TYR A 152 30.13 23.42 1.50
C TYR A 152 29.09 22.40 1.06
N ASN A 153 28.83 22.34 -0.24
CA ASN A 153 27.99 21.29 -0.82
C ASN A 153 28.75 19.94 -0.93
N MET A 154 28.10 18.94 -1.53
CA MET A 154 28.62 17.58 -1.72
C MET A 154 29.99 17.48 -2.41
N GLN A 155 30.43 18.48 -3.19
CA GLN A 155 31.75 18.46 -3.85
C GLN A 155 32.90 18.39 -2.83
N SER A 156 32.70 18.91 -1.62
CA SER A 156 33.71 18.87 -0.55
C SER A 156 34.04 17.46 -0.03
N VAL A 157 33.16 16.49 -0.28
CA VAL A 157 33.28 15.10 0.16
C VAL A 157 33.39 14.10 -1.01
N MET A 158 33.52 14.60 -2.25
CA MET A 158 33.77 13.77 -3.42
C MET A 158 35.24 13.37 -3.52
N GLU A 159 35.50 12.20 -4.13
CA GLU A 159 36.86 11.80 -4.53
C GLU A 159 37.43 12.79 -5.56
N ASN A 160 36.64 13.09 -6.59
CA ASN A 160 36.89 14.15 -7.56
C ASN A 160 35.58 14.51 -8.29
N ASN A 161 35.57 15.68 -8.92
CA ASN A 161 34.36 16.19 -9.61
C ASN A 161 33.95 15.36 -10.84
N LYS A 162 34.84 14.53 -11.40
CA LYS A 162 34.56 13.70 -12.59
C LYS A 162 33.82 12.41 -12.23
N SER A 163 34.23 11.71 -11.16
CA SER A 163 33.65 10.43 -10.76
C SER A 163 32.28 10.58 -10.09
N ARG A 164 32.02 11.75 -9.47
CA ARG A 164 30.83 12.02 -8.63
C ARG A 164 30.65 10.98 -7.51
N LYS A 165 31.72 10.29 -7.12
CA LYS A 165 31.73 9.31 -6.04
C LYS A 165 32.07 9.97 -4.71
N LEU A 166 31.33 9.62 -3.66
CA LEU A 166 31.45 10.21 -2.33
C LEU A 166 32.35 9.36 -1.44
N LEU A 167 33.23 10.03 -0.69
CA LEU A 167 34.11 9.43 0.32
C LEU A 167 33.48 9.41 1.72
N TYR A 168 32.27 9.96 1.89
CA TYR A 168 31.53 9.97 3.14
C TYR A 168 30.16 9.32 2.93
N PRO A 169 29.61 8.62 3.95
CA PRO A 169 28.25 8.11 3.92
C PRO A 169 27.23 9.21 3.61
N PRO A 170 26.46 9.11 2.50
CA PRO A 170 25.50 10.13 2.08
C PRO A 170 24.11 10.00 2.65
N GLY A 171 23.81 8.82 3.20
CA GLY A 171 22.47 8.38 3.50
C GLY A 171 21.64 8.23 2.24
N TRP A 172 20.37 8.63 2.30
CA TRP A 172 19.44 8.44 1.19
C TRP A 172 19.89 9.17 -0.09
N HIS A 173 19.90 8.44 -1.22
CA HIS A 173 20.39 8.93 -2.52
C HIS A 173 19.75 10.24 -3.01
N LYS A 174 18.45 10.44 -2.77
CA LYS A 174 17.76 11.71 -3.13
C LYS A 174 18.18 12.89 -2.23
N GLY A 175 18.72 12.60 -1.05
CA GLY A 175 19.21 13.57 -0.07
C GLY A 175 20.67 14.00 -0.28
N ILE A 176 21.38 13.49 -1.30
CA ILE A 176 22.80 13.81 -1.55
C ILE A 176 23.01 15.32 -1.80
N ASN A 177 22.09 15.95 -2.53
CA ASN A 177 22.15 17.38 -2.89
C ASN A 177 21.75 18.32 -1.73
N LEU A 178 21.29 17.78 -0.60
CA LEU A 178 20.98 18.60 0.57
C LEU A 178 22.27 19.00 1.29
N HIS A 179 22.37 20.26 1.67
CA HIS A 179 23.46 20.81 2.48
C HIS A 179 22.92 21.99 3.31
N GLY A 180 23.63 22.44 4.35
CA GLY A 180 23.18 23.45 5.30
C GLY A 180 23.35 23.04 6.77
N ILE A 181 23.03 23.98 7.66
CA ILE A 181 23.00 23.76 9.11
C ILE A 181 21.63 23.20 9.48
N TRP A 182 21.52 21.86 9.52
CA TRP A 182 20.25 21.16 9.70
C TRP A 182 20.05 20.59 11.10
N GLY A 183 21.03 20.72 12.00
CA GLY A 183 20.87 20.53 13.44
C GLY A 183 20.81 21.87 14.19
N ASN A 184 20.49 21.82 15.49
CA ASN A 184 20.52 23.01 16.34
C ASN A 184 21.93 23.55 16.53
N VAL A 185 22.02 24.85 16.84
CA VAL A 185 23.27 25.52 17.19
C VAL A 185 23.12 26.12 18.58
N ARG A 186 24.13 25.98 19.42
CA ARG A 186 24.14 26.56 20.77
C ARG A 186 25.53 27.00 21.20
N ILE A 187 25.59 27.85 22.20
CA ILE A 187 26.81 28.13 22.96
C ILE A 187 26.73 27.38 24.28
N ASP A 188 27.75 26.57 24.56
CA ASP A 188 27.94 25.90 25.84
C ASP A 188 29.12 26.54 26.58
N ILE A 189 28.86 27.08 27.77
CA ILE A 189 29.87 27.63 28.67
C ILE A 189 30.09 26.63 29.80
N ARG A 190 31.29 26.06 29.85
CA ARG A 190 31.66 24.96 30.73
C ARG A 190 32.80 25.38 31.67
N PRO A 191 32.90 24.83 32.89
CA PRO A 191 34.09 24.99 33.72
C PRO A 191 35.34 24.40 33.04
N GLU A 192 36.54 24.69 33.54
CA GLU A 192 37.79 24.10 33.00
C GLU A 192 37.86 22.58 33.13
N ILE A 193 37.24 22.02 34.17
CA ILE A 193 37.03 20.58 34.32
C ILE A 193 35.54 20.28 34.21
N PHE A 194 35.16 19.48 33.21
CA PHE A 194 33.76 19.24 32.89
C PHE A 194 33.52 17.81 32.40
N ILE A 195 32.26 17.37 32.48
CA ILE A 195 31.78 16.10 31.93
C ILE A 195 31.54 16.29 30.44
N GLN A 196 32.37 15.66 29.61
CA GLN A 196 32.26 15.66 28.16
C GLN A 196 31.06 14.82 27.72
N ASN A 197 31.02 13.54 28.11
CA ASN A 197 30.01 12.57 27.69
C ASN A 197 29.59 11.66 28.85
N ILE A 198 28.36 11.14 28.75
CA ILE A 198 27.80 10.14 29.65
C ILE A 198 27.19 9.02 28.82
N SER A 199 27.52 7.77 29.14
CA SER A 199 26.86 6.57 28.58
C SER A 199 26.21 5.77 29.70
N ILE A 200 24.96 5.38 29.52
CA ILE A 200 24.14 4.71 30.54
C ILE A 200 23.68 3.36 30.00
N PHE A 201 24.00 2.29 30.72
CA PHE A 201 23.55 0.95 30.41
C PHE A 201 22.81 0.34 31.61
N THR A 202 21.64 -0.23 31.37
CA THR A 202 20.82 -0.86 32.41
C THR A 202 20.63 -2.34 32.14
N PHE A 203 20.71 -3.14 33.20
CA PHE A 203 20.58 -4.59 33.17
C PHE A 203 19.45 -4.99 34.11
N VAL A 204 18.29 -5.32 33.57
CA VAL A 204 17.07 -5.60 34.35
C VAL A 204 17.20 -6.93 35.09
N LYS A 205 17.66 -7.98 34.40
CA LYS A 205 17.81 -9.33 34.99
C LYS A 205 18.71 -9.34 36.23
N SER A 206 19.77 -8.54 36.22
CA SER A 206 20.73 -8.46 37.34
C SER A 206 20.54 -7.24 38.24
N LYS A 207 19.52 -6.41 37.98
CA LYS A 207 19.23 -5.15 38.68
C LYS A 207 20.45 -4.25 38.83
N ARG A 208 21.19 -4.03 37.74
CA ARG A 208 22.40 -3.18 37.71
C ARG A 208 22.28 -2.04 36.71
N ILE A 209 22.99 -0.97 37.00
CA ILE A 209 23.25 0.15 36.10
C ILE A 209 24.76 0.34 35.98
N SER A 210 25.23 0.63 34.78
CA SER A 210 26.61 1.01 34.47
C SER A 210 26.59 2.39 33.84
N ILE A 211 27.22 3.35 34.52
CA ILE A 211 27.34 4.73 34.06
C ILE A 211 28.80 4.96 33.74
N SER A 212 29.10 5.42 32.53
CA SER A 212 30.44 5.82 32.13
C SER A 212 30.48 7.31 31.86
N ALA A 213 31.25 8.06 32.64
CA ALA A 213 31.46 9.49 32.45
C ALA A 213 32.85 9.77 31.88
N GLU A 214 32.92 10.51 30.77
CA GLU A 214 34.17 11.06 30.25
C GLU A 214 34.37 12.46 30.83
N VAL A 215 35.37 12.63 31.68
CA VAL A 215 35.68 13.90 32.34
C VAL A 215 36.92 14.50 31.72
N LYS A 216 36.82 15.73 31.21
CA LYS A 216 37.92 16.46 30.58
C LYS A 216 38.41 17.56 31.51
N ASN A 217 39.70 17.55 31.81
CA ASN A 217 40.38 18.64 32.51
C ASN A 217 41.18 19.47 31.51
N SER A 218 40.68 20.65 31.18
CA SER A 218 41.33 21.59 30.25
C SER A 218 42.21 22.63 30.96
N SER A 219 42.43 22.49 32.27
CA SER A 219 43.30 23.38 33.05
C SER A 219 44.76 22.92 33.03
N SER A 220 45.64 23.77 33.54
CA SER A 220 47.07 23.47 33.73
C SER A 220 47.39 22.71 35.03
N LYS A 221 46.39 22.34 35.84
CA LYS A 221 46.59 21.65 37.13
C LYS A 221 45.73 20.38 37.23
N PRO A 222 46.16 19.35 37.96
CA PRO A 222 45.32 18.19 38.21
C PRO A 222 44.16 18.56 39.15
N TYR A 223 43.02 17.89 38.98
CA TYR A 223 41.87 17.98 39.89
C TYR A 223 41.54 16.62 40.46
N THR A 224 41.26 16.54 41.77
CA THR A 224 40.70 15.36 42.41
C THR A 224 39.23 15.62 42.73
N ILE A 225 38.34 14.91 42.04
CA ILE A 225 36.89 15.12 42.11
C ILE A 225 36.17 13.88 42.65
N GLU A 226 34.98 14.08 43.20
CA GLU A 226 33.98 13.01 43.40
C GLU A 226 32.92 13.15 42.32
N LEU A 227 32.55 12.04 41.67
CA LEU A 227 31.48 12.02 40.67
C LEU A 227 30.23 11.40 41.32
N LEU A 228 29.14 12.17 41.32
CA LEU A 228 27.85 11.79 41.88
C LEU A 228 26.82 11.76 40.77
N HIS A 229 26.07 10.66 40.67
CA HIS A 229 24.96 10.51 39.75
C HIS A 229 23.65 10.44 40.53
N SER A 230 22.62 11.11 40.03
CA SER A 230 21.27 11.06 40.60
C SER A 230 20.25 10.84 39.49
N ALA A 231 19.47 9.76 39.57
CA ALA A 231 18.33 9.54 38.69
C ALA A 231 17.13 10.31 39.24
N ILE A 232 16.62 11.25 38.45
CA ILE A 232 15.56 12.18 38.79
C ILE A 232 14.34 11.88 37.93
N ARG A 233 13.16 11.79 38.56
CA ARG A 233 11.88 11.63 37.87
C ARG A 233 10.88 12.63 38.41
N LYS A 234 10.20 13.36 37.52
CA LYS A 234 9.23 14.41 37.89
C LYS A 234 9.78 15.41 38.93
N GLY A 235 11.05 15.80 38.76
CA GLY A 235 11.76 16.72 39.66
C GLY A 235 12.19 16.14 41.01
N LYS A 236 11.88 14.87 41.31
CA LYS A 236 12.28 14.19 42.54
C LYS A 236 13.46 13.26 42.29
N LYS A 237 14.49 13.36 43.12
CA LYS A 237 15.62 12.43 43.14
C LYS A 237 15.15 11.09 43.70
N GLU A 238 15.15 10.04 42.89
CA GLU A 238 14.69 8.70 43.29
C GLU A 238 15.85 7.76 43.61
N ILE A 239 16.98 7.86 42.90
CA ILE A 239 18.12 6.94 43.07
C ILE A 239 19.45 7.72 43.00
N SER A 240 20.43 7.37 43.83
CA SER A 240 21.79 7.95 43.78
C SER A 240 22.83 6.87 43.51
N PHE A 241 23.85 7.22 42.75
CA PHE A 241 25.03 6.39 42.53
C PHE A 241 26.27 7.25 42.77
N LYS A 242 27.25 6.76 43.51
CA LYS A 242 28.47 7.50 43.83
C LYS A 242 29.68 6.75 43.30
N SER A 243 30.57 7.45 42.60
CA SER A 243 31.91 6.94 42.33
C SER A 243 32.86 7.31 43.48
N GLY A 244 33.98 6.60 43.59
CA GLY A 244 35.09 7.03 44.45
C GLY A 244 35.69 8.38 44.01
N ARG A 245 36.65 8.89 44.81
CA ARG A 245 37.48 10.03 44.42
C ARG A 245 38.38 9.66 43.24
N VAL A 246 38.45 10.52 42.23
CA VAL A 246 39.27 10.30 41.05
C VAL A 246 40.07 11.56 40.74
N THR A 247 41.38 11.38 40.55
CA THR A 247 42.26 12.44 40.03
C THR A 247 42.28 12.41 38.50
N ILE A 248 42.06 13.59 37.91
CA ILE A 248 42.13 13.87 36.47
C ILE A 248 43.35 14.76 36.23
N PRO A 249 44.41 14.25 35.56
CA PRO A 249 45.61 15.04 35.29
C PRO A 249 45.30 16.30 34.46
N ALA A 250 46.19 17.29 34.55
CA ALA A 250 46.10 18.51 33.74
C ALA A 250 46.07 18.18 32.24
N GLY A 251 45.21 18.85 31.49
CA GLY A 251 45.08 18.67 30.04
C GLY A 251 44.53 17.31 29.57
N GLN A 252 44.20 16.38 30.47
CA GLN A 252 43.78 15.03 30.12
C GLN A 252 42.26 14.82 30.20
N MET A 253 41.79 13.78 29.51
CA MET A 253 40.45 13.24 29.65
C MET A 253 40.53 11.84 30.27
N LYS A 254 39.60 11.52 31.17
CA LYS A 254 39.52 10.20 31.80
C LYS A 254 38.09 9.68 31.78
N LYS A 255 37.94 8.41 31.42
CA LYS A 255 36.68 7.67 31.49
C LYS A 255 36.54 7.05 32.90
N ILE A 256 35.47 7.38 33.60
CA ILE A 256 35.17 6.92 34.96
C ILE A 256 33.91 6.06 34.90
N SER A 257 34.01 4.81 35.35
CA SER A 257 32.89 3.87 35.35
C SER A 257 32.31 3.71 36.76
N THR A 258 30.98 3.85 36.87
CA THR A 258 30.20 3.62 38.09
C THR A 258 29.25 2.45 37.83
N ILE A 259 29.45 1.33 38.51
CA ILE A 259 28.55 0.18 38.48
C ILE A 259 27.82 0.11 39.81
N SER A 260 26.49 0.02 39.79
CA SER A 260 25.70 -0.02 41.01
C SER A 260 24.45 -0.90 40.85
N LYS A 261 23.98 -1.46 41.95
CA LYS A 261 22.66 -2.13 42.00
C LYS A 261 21.55 -1.09 42.15
N TRP A 262 20.37 -1.43 41.67
CA TRP A 262 19.12 -0.70 41.91
C TRP A 262 18.05 -1.64 42.45
N GLU A 263 17.08 -1.12 43.21
CA GLU A 263 16.09 -1.97 43.87
C GLU A 263 14.81 -2.15 43.04
N SER A 264 14.11 -1.05 42.73
CA SER A 264 12.80 -1.07 42.05
C SER A 264 12.46 0.24 41.27
N PRO A 265 13.22 0.63 40.22
CA PRO A 265 12.82 1.66 39.28
C PRO A 265 11.61 1.20 38.47
N ASN A 266 10.87 2.17 37.97
CA ASN A 266 9.87 1.92 36.95
C ASN A 266 10.58 1.70 35.60
N LEU A 267 10.30 0.58 34.95
CA LEU A 267 10.96 0.22 33.69
C LEU A 267 10.35 0.98 32.52
N TRP A 268 11.18 1.26 31.53
CA TRP A 268 10.73 1.73 30.22
C TRP A 268 10.27 0.53 29.39
N ALA A 269 9.07 0.64 28.81
CA ALA A 269 8.51 -0.32 27.87
C ALA A 269 7.44 0.34 26.97
N PRO A 270 7.09 -0.27 25.82
CA PRO A 270 5.91 0.14 25.05
C PRO A 270 4.65 0.12 25.94
N GLY A 271 3.91 1.23 25.95
CA GLY A 271 2.74 1.42 26.83
C GLY A 271 3.06 1.95 28.24
N SER A 272 4.31 1.80 28.71
CA SER A 272 4.82 2.43 29.94
C SER A 272 6.20 3.07 29.71
N PRO A 273 6.27 4.16 28.92
CA PRO A 273 7.54 4.78 28.51
C PRO A 273 8.11 5.67 29.61
N ILE A 274 8.49 5.08 30.75
CA ILE A 274 9.00 5.86 31.89
C ILE A 274 10.44 6.30 31.65
N LEU A 275 10.67 7.62 31.72
CA LEU A 275 11.96 8.26 31.54
C LEU A 275 12.46 8.90 32.83
N TYR A 276 13.78 8.91 32.97
CA TYR A 276 14.54 9.51 34.05
C TYR A 276 15.54 10.51 33.47
N GLU A 277 15.86 11.56 34.23
CA GLU A 277 17.00 12.43 33.98
C GLU A 277 18.14 12.00 34.90
N LEU A 278 19.30 11.64 34.34
CA LEU A 278 20.50 11.38 35.11
C LEU A 278 21.28 12.70 35.30
N ASP A 279 21.22 13.30 36.49
CA ASP A 279 22.10 14.42 36.86
C ASP A 279 23.44 13.88 37.37
N SER A 280 24.47 14.00 36.53
CA SER A 280 25.85 13.64 36.84
C SER A 280 26.62 14.89 37.24
N SER A 281 27.16 14.92 38.45
CA SER A 281 27.75 16.11 39.07
C SER A 281 29.20 15.84 39.47
N LEU A 282 30.11 16.77 39.11
CA LEU A 282 31.46 16.80 39.64
C LEU A 282 31.48 17.60 40.94
N ILE A 283 31.99 16.99 42.01
CA ILE A 283 32.12 17.60 43.33
C ILE A 283 33.61 17.78 43.63
N LEU A 284 34.00 19.01 43.97
CA LEU A 284 35.34 19.37 44.40
C LEU A 284 35.24 20.07 45.77
N ASN A 285 35.94 19.56 46.77
CA ASN A 285 35.92 20.09 48.14
C ASN A 285 34.50 20.30 48.71
N GLY A 286 33.61 19.33 48.47
CA GLY A 286 32.21 19.38 48.91
C GLY A 286 31.31 20.29 48.08
N LYS A 287 31.83 21.03 47.10
CA LYS A 287 31.06 21.92 46.22
C LYS A 287 30.87 21.28 44.85
N LYS A 288 29.65 21.33 44.31
CA LYS A 288 29.38 21.01 42.91
C LYS A 288 30.13 22.03 42.04
N ILE A 289 30.84 21.57 41.01
CA ILE A 289 31.61 22.45 40.10
C ILE A 289 31.20 22.29 38.64
N ASP A 290 30.64 21.14 38.27
CA ASP A 290 30.06 20.89 36.96
C ASP A 290 28.87 19.94 37.08
N ASN A 291 27.99 19.99 36.09
CA ASN A 291 26.90 19.04 35.98
C ASN A 291 26.42 18.83 34.55
N ARG A 292 26.03 17.59 34.27
CA ARG A 292 25.44 17.18 33.00
C ARG A 292 24.19 16.35 33.26
N LYS A 293 23.15 16.62 32.47
CA LYS A 293 21.87 15.93 32.52
C LYS A 293 21.65 15.17 31.22
N ASP A 294 21.38 13.87 31.33
CA ASP A 294 21.06 13.02 30.19
C ASP A 294 19.77 12.22 30.48
N THR A 295 18.86 12.18 29.51
CA THR A 295 17.62 11.39 29.62
C THR A 295 17.91 9.92 29.34
N PHE A 296 17.32 9.02 30.12
CA PHE A 296 17.41 7.57 29.91
C PHE A 296 16.16 6.84 30.44
N GLY A 297 16.04 5.56 30.11
CA GLY A 297 15.01 4.66 30.67
C GLY A 297 15.62 3.36 31.17
N PHE A 298 15.15 2.84 32.30
CA PHE A 298 15.57 1.53 32.80
C PHE A 298 14.93 0.44 31.93
N ARG A 299 15.72 -0.19 31.06
CA ARG A 299 15.27 -1.31 30.22
C ARG A 299 16.42 -2.22 29.81
N GLU A 300 16.11 -3.44 29.44
CA GLU A 300 17.08 -4.39 28.90
C GLU A 300 16.48 -5.08 27.68
N PHE A 301 17.13 -4.96 26.52
CA PHE A 301 16.70 -5.62 25.28
C PHE A 301 17.71 -6.71 24.97
N THR A 302 17.23 -7.93 24.74
CA THR A 302 18.09 -9.13 24.60
C THR A 302 17.57 -10.01 23.48
N ILE A 303 18.49 -10.81 22.93
CA ILE A 303 18.17 -11.92 22.04
C ILE A 303 18.21 -13.21 22.87
N GLN A 304 17.14 -13.98 22.83
CA GLN A 304 17.00 -15.27 23.53
C GLN A 304 16.77 -16.36 22.48
N GLY A 305 17.86 -16.98 22.02
CA GLY A 305 17.80 -17.85 20.84
C GLY A 305 17.39 -17.05 19.60
N ASN A 306 16.29 -17.46 18.95
CA ASN A 306 15.75 -16.78 17.77
C ASN A 306 14.65 -15.75 18.10
N GLU A 307 14.47 -15.38 19.36
CA GLU A 307 13.43 -14.45 19.81
C GLU A 307 14.03 -13.15 20.35
N PHE A 308 13.24 -12.07 20.26
CA PHE A 308 13.55 -10.81 20.96
C PHE A 308 12.85 -10.77 22.31
N ALA A 309 13.53 -10.20 23.31
CA ALA A 309 12.96 -9.97 24.63
C ALA A 309 13.27 -8.57 25.15
N LEU A 310 12.27 -7.90 25.69
CA LEU A 310 12.39 -6.64 26.43
C LEU A 310 12.08 -6.91 27.91
N ASN A 311 12.96 -6.50 28.81
CA ASN A 311 12.83 -6.66 30.26
C ASN A 311 12.55 -8.12 30.67
N GLY A 312 13.12 -9.07 29.93
CA GLY A 312 12.92 -10.51 30.15
C GLY A 312 11.64 -11.10 29.56
N LYS A 313 10.79 -10.31 28.91
CA LYS A 313 9.55 -10.76 28.24
C LYS A 313 9.72 -10.79 26.73
N LYS A 314 9.25 -11.86 26.10
CA LYS A 314 9.22 -12.01 24.64
C LYS A 314 8.41 -10.90 23.98
N ILE A 315 8.91 -10.40 22.86
CA ILE A 315 8.26 -9.35 22.07
C ILE A 315 8.47 -9.58 20.58
N HIS A 316 7.44 -9.27 19.79
CA HIS A 316 7.54 -9.21 18.34
C HIS A 316 7.78 -7.77 17.88
N LEU A 317 8.68 -7.59 16.90
CA LEU A 317 8.92 -6.29 16.28
C LEU A 317 7.97 -6.13 15.08
N PHE A 318 6.88 -5.40 15.30
CA PHE A 318 5.92 -5.01 14.26
C PHE A 318 6.34 -3.65 13.73
N GLY A 319 7.06 -3.70 12.60
CA GLY A 319 7.83 -2.59 12.06
C GLY A 319 7.13 -1.80 10.98
N THR A 320 7.78 -0.72 10.56
CA THR A 320 7.71 -0.13 9.21
C THR A 320 8.99 0.68 8.97
N CYS A 321 9.24 1.07 7.72
CA CYS A 321 10.36 1.92 7.34
C CYS A 321 9.88 3.00 6.35
N PHE A 322 10.50 4.19 6.36
CA PHE A 322 10.25 5.23 5.36
C PHE A 322 11.43 6.21 5.27
N HIS A 323 11.64 6.78 4.09
CA HIS A 323 12.64 7.84 3.87
C HIS A 323 12.12 9.21 4.31
N ILE A 324 12.94 10.25 4.12
CA ILE A 324 12.53 11.65 4.23
C ILE A 324 11.48 11.96 3.13
N ALA A 325 10.24 12.21 3.53
CA ALA A 325 9.16 12.60 2.61
C ALA A 325 9.35 14.02 2.09
N ASP A 326 9.57 14.93 3.01
CA ASP A 326 9.71 16.36 2.80
C ASP A 326 10.70 16.92 3.82
N VAL A 327 11.56 17.84 3.38
CA VAL A 327 12.63 18.39 4.22
C VAL A 327 12.09 19.27 5.36
N TYR A 328 10.94 19.90 5.18
CA TYR A 328 10.31 20.70 6.23
C TYR A 328 9.66 19.80 7.27
N ASP A 329 8.89 18.79 6.85
CA ASP A 329 8.26 17.84 7.77
C ASP A 329 9.31 17.04 8.57
N HIS A 330 10.44 16.69 7.94
CA HIS A 330 11.52 15.99 8.61
C HIS A 330 12.15 16.80 9.76
N LEU A 331 12.30 18.11 9.58
CA LEU A 331 12.85 19.03 10.58
C LEU A 331 11.79 19.58 11.55
N ASN A 332 10.53 19.14 11.47
CA ASN A 332 9.42 19.67 12.25
C ASN A 332 8.94 18.66 13.33
N PRO A 333 9.20 18.89 14.62
CA PRO A 333 8.86 17.94 15.69
C PRO A 333 7.37 17.53 15.76
N PRO A 334 6.39 18.44 15.56
CA PRO A 334 4.98 18.06 15.46
C PRO A 334 4.67 17.04 14.33
N SER A 335 5.43 17.06 13.23
CA SER A 335 5.26 16.08 12.14
C SER A 335 5.74 14.69 12.58
N ALA A 336 6.81 14.61 13.39
CA ALA A 336 7.28 13.36 13.99
C ALA A 336 6.26 12.77 14.98
N GLU A 337 5.75 13.60 15.90
CA GLU A 337 4.72 13.19 16.87
C GLU A 337 3.48 12.62 16.18
N ARG A 338 2.95 13.35 15.19
CA ARG A 338 1.79 12.89 14.40
C ARG A 338 2.05 11.57 13.66
N THR A 339 3.26 11.40 13.11
CA THR A 339 3.64 10.16 12.42
C THR A 339 3.59 8.98 13.39
N PHE A 340 4.17 9.15 14.57
CA PHE A 340 4.17 8.14 15.63
C PHE A 340 2.78 7.87 16.22
N GLU A 341 1.90 8.87 16.31
CA GLU A 341 0.50 8.65 16.69
C GLU A 341 -0.20 7.71 15.70
N LEU A 342 0.05 7.86 14.39
CA LEU A 342 -0.52 7.00 13.36
C LEU A 342 0.10 5.60 13.37
N LEU A 343 1.39 5.47 13.67
CA LEU A 343 2.01 4.15 13.87
C LEU A 343 1.39 3.43 15.07
N LYS A 344 1.15 4.13 16.20
CA LYS A 344 0.45 3.56 17.34
C LYS A 344 -0.99 3.19 17.01
N TYR A 345 -1.70 4.01 16.24
CA TYR A 345 -3.02 3.66 15.71
C TYR A 345 -2.99 2.37 14.88
N ALA A 346 -1.92 2.17 14.10
CA ALA A 346 -1.70 0.98 13.29
C ALA A 346 -1.18 -0.24 14.08
N ASN A 347 -1.06 -0.15 15.42
CA ASN A 347 -0.41 -1.14 16.28
C ASN A 347 1.05 -1.49 15.88
N ILE A 348 1.73 -0.57 15.20
CA ILE A 348 3.15 -0.65 14.89
C ILE A 348 3.93 -0.20 16.12
N ASN A 349 4.90 -1.03 16.56
CA ASN A 349 5.71 -0.76 17.75
C ASN A 349 7.18 -0.48 17.42
N THR A 350 7.62 -0.72 16.19
CA THR A 350 8.99 -0.49 15.72
C THR A 350 8.99 0.36 14.46
N VAL A 351 9.96 1.26 14.33
CA VAL A 351 10.21 1.99 13.10
C VAL A 351 11.70 2.04 12.81
N ARG A 352 12.06 1.80 11.55
CA ARG A 352 13.39 2.07 11.03
C ARG A 352 13.41 3.46 10.44
N LEU A 353 14.20 4.35 11.06
CA LEU A 353 14.47 5.68 10.52
C LEU A 353 15.52 5.54 9.41
N MET A 354 15.04 5.24 8.21
CA MET A 354 15.81 4.61 7.15
C MET A 354 16.92 5.49 6.55
N ASP A 355 18.04 4.84 6.23
CA ASP A 355 19.21 5.31 5.47
C ASP A 355 20.01 6.47 6.08
N GLN A 356 19.72 6.94 7.28
CA GLN A 356 20.55 7.98 7.93
C GLN A 356 20.16 8.19 9.40
N PRO A 357 21.00 8.88 10.18
CA PRO A 357 20.54 9.54 11.42
C PRO A 357 19.51 10.64 11.11
N TRP A 358 18.53 10.78 12.00
CA TRP A 358 17.45 11.77 11.90
C TRP A 358 17.63 12.87 12.97
N PRO A 359 16.85 13.96 12.93
CA PRO A 359 16.89 14.99 13.96
C PRO A 359 16.59 14.39 15.34
N LYS A 360 17.27 14.92 16.37
CA LYS A 360 17.17 14.44 17.76
C LYS A 360 15.73 14.31 18.26
N ASP A 361 14.87 15.23 17.85
CA ASP A 361 13.45 15.25 18.24
C ASP A 361 12.72 13.94 17.90
N TRP A 362 13.07 13.25 16.81
CA TRP A 362 12.47 11.95 16.47
C TRP A 362 12.77 10.89 17.52
N TYR A 363 14.01 10.82 18.02
CA TYR A 363 14.39 9.86 19.07
C TYR A 363 13.78 10.26 20.43
N ASP A 364 13.80 11.56 20.77
CA ASP A 364 13.20 12.08 22.00
C ASP A 364 11.69 11.83 22.07
N ILE A 365 10.98 11.98 20.95
CA ILE A 365 9.55 11.71 20.87
C ILE A 365 9.30 10.19 20.94
N ALA A 366 10.10 9.37 20.25
CA ALA A 366 9.97 7.91 20.30
C ALA A 366 10.15 7.37 21.73
N ASP A 367 11.13 7.91 22.47
CA ASP A 367 11.35 7.61 23.88
C ASP A 367 10.12 7.91 24.73
N ARG A 368 9.50 9.08 24.54
CA ARG A 368 8.29 9.51 25.28
C ARG A 368 7.04 8.73 24.90
N MET A 369 6.94 8.31 23.63
CA MET A 369 5.77 7.61 23.11
C MET A 369 5.84 6.10 23.28
N GLY A 370 7.02 5.55 23.59
CA GLY A 370 7.25 4.12 23.75
C GLY A 370 7.27 3.37 22.42
N ILE A 371 7.91 3.94 21.40
CA ILE A 371 8.11 3.32 20.08
C ILE A 371 9.56 2.91 19.95
N PHE A 372 9.81 1.70 19.47
CA PHE A 372 11.17 1.23 19.22
C PHE A 372 11.74 1.82 17.94
N ILE A 373 13.01 2.19 18.00
CA ILE A 373 13.78 2.65 16.86
C ILE A 373 14.82 1.59 16.50
N ILE A 374 14.87 1.27 15.21
CA ILE A 374 16.06 0.70 14.60
C ILE A 374 16.91 1.89 14.13
N GLY A 375 18.03 2.12 14.81
CA GLY A 375 18.92 3.23 14.54
C GLY A 375 19.76 2.94 13.30
N ASP A 376 19.55 3.69 12.23
CA ASP A 376 20.19 3.41 10.95
C ASP A 376 21.52 4.14 10.77
N SER A 377 22.42 3.54 9.98
CA SER A 377 23.60 4.21 9.46
C SER A 377 23.27 4.98 8.18
N ALA A 378 24.27 5.64 7.61
CA ALA A 378 24.14 6.33 6.32
C ALA A 378 24.83 5.56 5.17
N ILE A 379 25.06 4.25 5.37
CA ILE A 379 25.83 3.37 4.47
C ILE A 379 24.85 2.50 3.66
N THR A 380 24.59 2.91 2.43
CA THR A 380 23.64 2.25 1.51
C THR A 380 24.19 2.27 0.07
N PRO A 381 24.70 1.17 -0.52
CA PRO A 381 25.44 1.18 -1.79
C PRO A 381 24.54 1.45 -3.01
N ASP A 382 24.12 2.69 -3.19
CA ASP A 382 23.25 3.18 -4.27
C ASP A 382 24.01 3.56 -5.55
N GLY A 383 25.30 3.23 -5.62
CA GLY A 383 26.20 3.64 -6.70
C GLY A 383 26.80 5.04 -6.55
N SER A 384 26.43 5.85 -5.55
CA SER A 384 27.06 7.15 -5.29
C SER A 384 28.33 7.04 -4.43
N GLN A 385 28.49 5.94 -3.69
CA GLN A 385 29.55 5.77 -2.70
C GLN A 385 30.81 5.15 -3.32
N LYS A 386 31.98 5.56 -2.82
CA LYS A 386 33.29 5.01 -3.24
C LYS A 386 33.69 3.81 -2.37
N ILE A 387 32.95 2.71 -2.47
CA ILE A 387 33.09 1.53 -1.59
C ILE A 387 34.44 0.82 -1.74
N SER A 388 35.08 0.95 -2.90
CA SER A 388 36.41 0.38 -3.15
C SER A 388 37.57 1.12 -2.45
N ASP A 389 37.32 2.29 -1.86
CA ASP A 389 38.37 3.16 -1.30
C ASP A 389 38.42 3.05 0.23
N SER A 390 39.62 2.88 0.80
CA SER A 390 39.78 2.74 2.26
C SER A 390 39.33 3.98 3.03
N ARG A 391 39.48 5.18 2.43
CA ARG A 391 39.06 6.46 3.04
C ARG A 391 37.56 6.50 3.27
N PHE A 392 36.77 5.89 2.40
CA PHE A 392 35.33 5.75 2.62
C PHE A 392 35.03 4.95 3.88
N TRP A 393 35.71 3.82 4.07
CA TRP A 393 35.50 2.95 5.23
C TRP A 393 36.01 3.56 6.54
N GLU A 394 37.07 4.37 6.50
CA GLU A 394 37.51 5.17 7.64
C GLU A 394 36.43 6.17 8.05
N ASN A 395 35.89 6.94 7.09
CA ASN A 395 34.81 7.88 7.34
C ASN A 395 33.51 7.19 7.77
N ALA A 396 33.21 6.02 7.21
CA ALA A 396 32.05 5.20 7.59
C ALA A 396 32.17 4.67 9.03
N THR A 397 33.37 4.29 9.45
CA THR A 397 33.65 3.87 10.83
C THR A 397 33.43 5.02 11.80
N GLU A 398 33.98 6.20 11.52
CA GLU A 398 33.78 7.38 12.37
C GLU A 398 32.32 7.87 12.38
N HIS A 399 31.60 7.72 11.27
CA HIS A 399 30.15 7.96 11.20
C HIS A 399 29.37 7.03 12.15
N ILE A 400 29.61 5.72 12.11
CA ILE A 400 28.96 4.75 12.99
C ILE A 400 29.25 5.07 14.45
N LYS A 401 30.53 5.29 14.79
CA LYS A 401 30.96 5.59 16.16
C LYS A 401 30.26 6.83 16.71
N SER A 402 30.27 7.91 15.93
CA SER A 402 29.65 9.18 16.29
C SER A 402 28.13 9.08 16.39
N ASN A 403 27.48 8.37 15.46
CA ASN A 403 26.02 8.16 15.47
C ASN A 403 25.57 7.41 16.72
N ILE A 404 26.25 6.29 17.04
CA ILE A 404 25.95 5.50 18.23
C ILE A 404 26.18 6.34 19.48
N GLN A 405 27.35 6.98 19.61
CA GLN A 405 27.69 7.74 20.80
C GLN A 405 26.74 8.90 21.08
N ASN A 406 26.29 9.61 20.03
CA ASN A 406 25.33 10.71 20.17
C ASN A 406 23.95 10.23 20.67
N ASN A 407 23.57 9.00 20.34
CA ASN A 407 22.21 8.50 20.55
C ASN A 407 22.14 7.35 21.57
N ILE A 408 23.26 7.04 22.26
CA ILE A 408 23.42 5.82 23.07
C ILE A 408 22.46 5.72 24.27
N ASN A 409 22.02 6.87 24.80
CA ASN A 409 21.16 6.96 25.98
C ASN A 409 19.67 6.86 25.66
N HIS A 410 19.27 6.88 24.39
CA HIS A 410 17.86 6.73 23.99
C HIS A 410 17.37 5.30 24.27
N PRO A 411 16.41 5.10 25.20
CA PRO A 411 15.86 3.77 25.47
C PRO A 411 15.10 3.17 24.27
N SER A 412 14.53 4.03 23.40
CA SER A 412 13.79 3.62 22.20
C SER A 412 14.66 2.89 21.17
N ILE A 413 15.93 3.25 21.03
CA ILE A 413 16.82 2.55 20.10
C ILE A 413 17.09 1.16 20.66
N ILE A 414 16.71 0.10 19.94
CA ILE A 414 16.89 -1.29 20.40
C ILE A 414 17.90 -2.06 19.57
N ILE A 415 18.09 -1.68 18.31
CA ILE A 415 18.98 -2.33 17.34
C ILE A 415 19.72 -1.23 16.57
N TRP A 416 21.00 -1.47 16.29
CA TRP A 416 21.79 -0.67 15.36
C TRP A 416 21.88 -1.36 14.01
N ASN A 417 21.38 -0.71 12.96
CA ASN A 417 21.66 -1.13 11.59
C ASN A 417 22.98 -0.52 11.13
N LEU A 418 23.92 -1.36 10.68
CA LEU A 418 25.24 -0.90 10.27
C LEU A 418 25.30 -0.53 8.79
N SER A 419 24.48 -1.15 7.95
CA SER A 419 24.34 -0.82 6.54
C SER A 419 23.02 -1.35 5.98
N SER A 420 22.58 -0.81 4.84
CA SER A 420 21.40 -1.27 4.10
C SER A 420 21.81 -1.82 2.75
N GLU A 421 21.33 -3.02 2.38
CA GLU A 421 21.50 -3.66 1.06
C GLU A 421 22.95 -3.66 0.55
N ILE A 422 23.91 -3.83 1.47
CA ILE A 422 25.35 -3.66 1.19
C ILE A 422 25.88 -4.66 0.15
N ASP A 423 25.20 -5.80 -0.01
CA ASP A 423 25.53 -6.86 -0.96
C ASP A 423 25.33 -6.44 -2.42
N SER A 424 24.48 -5.44 -2.69
CA SER A 424 24.36 -4.87 -4.05
C SER A 424 25.67 -4.19 -4.52
N ALA A 425 26.60 -3.88 -3.62
CA ALA A 425 27.96 -3.45 -3.99
C ALA A 425 28.74 -4.55 -4.75
N LEU A 426 28.39 -5.83 -4.56
CA LEU A 426 29.03 -6.96 -5.24
C LEU A 426 28.60 -7.06 -6.72
N SER A 427 27.36 -6.68 -7.04
CA SER A 427 26.84 -6.68 -8.41
C SER A 427 27.19 -5.40 -9.18
N GLN A 428 27.35 -4.26 -8.49
CA GLN A 428 27.71 -2.98 -9.09
C GLN A 428 29.21 -2.88 -9.47
N ASN A 429 29.55 -3.37 -10.66
CA ASN A 429 30.88 -3.26 -11.29
C ASN A 429 32.04 -3.93 -10.51
N LYS A 430 31.77 -4.93 -9.65
CA LYS A 430 32.79 -5.65 -8.86
C LYS A 430 33.77 -4.72 -8.13
N GLN A 431 33.28 -3.60 -7.59
CA GLN A 431 34.12 -2.59 -6.91
C GLN A 431 34.86 -3.13 -5.67
N ILE A 432 34.35 -4.19 -5.07
CA ILE A 432 34.91 -4.84 -3.88
C ILE A 432 34.66 -6.36 -3.97
N SER A 433 35.60 -7.16 -3.48
CA SER A 433 35.40 -8.61 -3.38
C SER A 433 34.48 -8.95 -2.21
N LYS A 434 33.79 -10.11 -2.26
CA LYS A 434 32.95 -10.58 -1.14
C LYS A 434 33.74 -10.66 0.17
N ALA A 435 34.92 -11.30 0.14
CA ALA A 435 35.76 -11.46 1.33
C ALA A 435 36.25 -10.13 1.91
N GLU A 436 36.55 -9.14 1.05
CA GLU A 436 36.93 -7.82 1.54
C GLU A 436 35.74 -7.09 2.17
N LEU A 437 34.57 -7.13 1.53
CA LEU A 437 33.35 -6.53 2.08
C LEU A 437 32.98 -7.15 3.45
N GLU A 438 33.07 -8.47 3.57
CA GLU A 438 32.87 -9.19 4.83
C GLU A 438 33.79 -8.67 5.95
N ARG A 439 35.10 -8.51 5.66
CA ARG A 439 36.07 -7.94 6.62
C ARG A 439 35.74 -6.50 7.01
N LYS A 440 35.28 -5.67 6.07
CA LYS A 440 34.88 -4.28 6.36
C LYS A 440 33.66 -4.25 7.28
N MET A 441 32.67 -5.09 7.02
CA MET A 441 31.47 -5.19 7.85
C MET A 441 31.76 -5.76 9.25
N GLU A 442 32.66 -6.73 9.36
CA GLU A 442 33.13 -7.25 10.65
C GLU A 442 33.80 -6.16 11.49
N ARG A 443 34.67 -5.34 10.87
CA ARG A 443 35.28 -4.19 11.54
C ARG A 443 34.22 -3.19 12.02
N LEU A 444 33.23 -2.85 11.19
CA LEU A 444 32.14 -1.94 11.60
C LEU A 444 31.36 -2.49 12.80
N LYS A 445 31.06 -3.79 12.81
CA LYS A 445 30.38 -4.42 13.96
C LYS A 445 31.24 -4.38 15.22
N PHE A 446 32.53 -4.66 15.09
CA PHE A 446 33.47 -4.61 16.21
C PHE A 446 33.51 -3.20 16.83
N GLU A 447 33.74 -2.17 16.02
CA GLU A 447 33.79 -0.77 16.45
C GLU A 447 32.47 -0.32 17.09
N ALA A 448 31.33 -0.69 16.50
CA ALA A 448 30.02 -0.43 17.07
C ALA A 448 29.84 -1.11 18.45
N SER A 449 30.33 -2.33 18.60
CA SER A 449 30.20 -3.11 19.84
C SER A 449 31.11 -2.62 20.96
N MET A 450 32.24 -2.00 20.63
CA MET A 450 33.10 -1.34 21.61
C MET A 450 32.45 -0.10 22.25
N ILE A 451 31.55 0.57 21.53
CA ILE A 451 30.84 1.75 22.00
C ILE A 451 29.54 1.36 22.71
N ASP A 452 28.73 0.52 22.07
CA ASP A 452 27.48 0.01 22.62
C ASP A 452 27.50 -1.52 22.69
N PRO A 453 27.95 -2.12 23.81
CA PRO A 453 28.04 -3.57 23.94
C PRO A 453 26.69 -4.25 24.23
N VAL A 454 25.61 -3.49 24.49
CA VAL A 454 24.35 -4.06 24.99
C VAL A 454 23.25 -4.16 23.94
N ARG A 455 23.33 -3.39 22.84
CA ARG A 455 22.36 -3.46 21.74
C ARG A 455 22.85 -4.38 20.61
N PRO A 456 21.98 -5.22 20.02
CA PRO A 456 22.28 -6.00 18.83
C PRO A 456 22.61 -5.14 17.61
N LYS A 457 23.41 -5.70 16.70
CA LYS A 457 23.78 -5.11 15.41
C LYS A 457 23.26 -5.98 14.27
N MET A 458 22.72 -5.34 13.25
CA MET A 458 22.25 -6.01 12.04
C MET A 458 22.69 -5.26 10.78
N ASN A 459 22.46 -5.90 9.64
CA ASN A 459 22.57 -5.30 8.31
C ASN A 459 21.24 -5.54 7.59
N GLU A 460 20.57 -4.48 7.14
CA GLU A 460 19.27 -4.54 6.45
C GLU A 460 19.43 -5.11 5.04
N GLY A 461 18.51 -5.99 4.64
CA GLY A 461 18.43 -6.55 3.28
C GLY A 461 19.55 -7.50 2.88
N VAL A 462 20.43 -7.89 3.80
CA VAL A 462 21.61 -8.73 3.51
C VAL A 462 21.47 -10.05 4.27
N MET A 463 21.39 -11.16 3.54
CA MET A 463 21.47 -12.49 4.16
C MET A 463 22.86 -12.68 4.77
N ASP A 464 22.93 -12.63 6.10
CA ASP A 464 24.11 -12.68 6.98
C ASP A 464 25.45 -13.11 6.33
N PHE A 465 26.47 -12.27 6.49
CA PHE A 465 27.88 -12.55 6.21
C PHE A 465 28.54 -13.44 7.29
N GLY A 466 27.75 -14.02 8.19
CA GLY A 466 28.16 -14.89 9.29
C GLY A 466 28.54 -14.14 10.57
N ASN A 467 28.23 -12.85 10.64
CA ASN A 467 28.67 -11.98 11.73
C ASN A 467 27.57 -11.07 12.28
N ALA A 468 26.34 -11.04 11.76
CA ALA A 468 25.27 -10.23 12.32
C ALA A 468 24.64 -10.88 13.57
N ASP A 469 24.07 -10.07 14.47
CA ASP A 469 23.31 -10.60 15.62
C ASP A 469 21.88 -11.02 15.21
N ILE A 470 21.42 -10.57 14.04
CA ILE A 470 20.08 -10.76 13.47
C ILE A 470 20.24 -11.03 11.98
N GLU A 471 19.57 -12.07 11.48
CA GLU A 471 19.46 -12.32 10.04
C GLU A 471 18.29 -11.52 9.48
N ASN A 472 18.54 -10.70 8.44
CA ASN A 472 17.55 -9.82 7.85
C ASN A 472 17.38 -10.10 6.36
N VAL A 473 16.13 -10.06 5.87
CA VAL A 473 15.80 -10.24 4.45
C VAL A 473 14.81 -9.18 3.96
N HIS A 474 14.98 -8.76 2.70
CA HIS A 474 14.03 -7.93 1.98
C HIS A 474 13.25 -8.73 0.94
N TYR A 475 11.97 -8.42 0.80
CA TYR A 475 11.07 -8.90 -0.26
C TYR A 475 11.16 -10.40 -0.55
N PRO A 476 11.15 -11.27 0.50
CA PRO A 476 11.40 -12.70 0.30
C PRO A 476 10.37 -13.34 -0.62
N ARG A 477 9.11 -12.85 -0.62
CA ARG A 477 8.07 -13.17 -1.63
C ARG A 477 7.00 -12.09 -1.77
N GLU A 478 6.94 -11.48 -2.94
CA GLU A 478 5.92 -10.47 -3.29
C GLU A 478 4.95 -10.94 -4.38
N TYR A 479 3.78 -10.30 -4.47
CA TYR A 479 2.69 -10.73 -5.36
C TYR A 479 2.81 -10.22 -6.81
N VAL A 480 3.66 -9.22 -7.08
CA VAL A 480 3.81 -8.60 -8.41
C VAL A 480 5.26 -8.34 -8.81
N TYR A 481 6.18 -8.16 -7.85
CA TYR A 481 7.61 -8.01 -8.13
C TYR A 481 8.35 -9.36 -8.00
N ASP A 482 8.75 -9.96 -9.12
CA ASP A 482 9.65 -11.12 -9.15
C ASP A 482 10.89 -10.78 -9.99
N LEU A 483 11.85 -10.12 -9.36
CA LEU A 483 13.24 -10.09 -9.81
C LEU A 483 13.78 -11.53 -9.72
N ASN A 484 13.67 -12.30 -10.80
CA ASN A 484 14.43 -13.54 -11.02
C ASN A 484 14.36 -14.64 -9.94
N MET A 485 13.36 -14.66 -9.04
CA MET A 485 13.26 -15.63 -7.92
C MET A 485 12.21 -16.75 -8.12
N GLY A 486 11.53 -16.80 -9.27
CA GLY A 486 10.82 -18.00 -9.76
C GLY A 486 9.66 -18.48 -8.87
N GLY A 487 8.79 -17.57 -8.44
CA GLY A 487 7.67 -17.88 -7.51
C GLY A 487 6.26 -17.80 -8.12
N SER A 488 5.32 -18.57 -7.56
CA SER A 488 3.87 -18.52 -7.83
C SER A 488 3.19 -17.29 -7.19
N HIS A 489 3.60 -16.08 -7.58
CA HIS A 489 3.16 -14.80 -7.01
C HIS A 489 1.63 -14.53 -7.07
N TYR A 490 0.89 -15.32 -7.84
CA TYR A 490 -0.57 -15.25 -8.02
C TYR A 490 -1.37 -16.26 -7.15
N GLN A 491 -0.72 -17.06 -6.28
CA GLN A 491 -1.40 -18.09 -5.46
C GLN A 491 -1.69 -17.64 -4.03
N TYR A 492 -2.01 -16.37 -3.80
CA TYR A 492 -2.38 -15.92 -2.46
C TYR A 492 -3.69 -16.59 -1.99
N PRO A 493 -3.80 -17.05 -0.73
CA PRO A 493 -2.87 -16.85 0.38
C PRO A 493 -1.73 -17.89 0.47
N ASN A 494 -1.71 -18.96 -0.34
CA ASN A 494 -0.70 -20.03 -0.25
C ASN A 494 0.73 -19.48 -0.33
N THR A 495 0.95 -18.49 -1.21
CA THR A 495 2.25 -17.82 -1.37
C THR A 495 2.72 -17.11 -0.11
N ALA A 496 1.80 -16.59 0.73
CA ALA A 496 2.14 -15.94 1.98
C ALA A 496 2.73 -16.89 3.02
N PHE A 497 2.41 -18.19 2.97
CA PHE A 497 2.92 -19.21 3.90
C PHE A 497 4.29 -19.79 3.49
N TRP A 498 5.04 -19.08 2.64
CA TRP A 498 6.30 -19.57 2.08
C TRP A 498 7.38 -19.89 3.09
N PHE A 499 7.38 -19.26 4.27
CA PHE A 499 8.38 -19.53 5.33
C PHE A 499 8.34 -21.00 5.78
N ARG A 500 7.18 -21.69 5.63
CA ARG A 500 7.07 -23.14 5.88
C ARG A 500 7.78 -23.99 4.83
N LEU A 501 8.02 -23.45 3.64
CA LEU A 501 8.68 -24.11 2.50
C LEU A 501 10.21 -23.90 2.49
N ASP A 502 10.75 -23.13 3.45
CA ASP A 502 12.12 -22.61 3.42
C ASP A 502 13.22 -23.67 3.68
N LYS A 503 12.88 -24.83 4.27
CA LYS A 503 13.83 -25.96 4.40
C LYS A 503 14.43 -26.41 3.06
N LYS A 504 13.78 -26.12 1.92
CA LYS A 504 14.28 -26.46 0.59
C LYS A 504 14.96 -25.32 -0.18
N ARG A 505 14.93 -24.08 0.33
CA ARG A 505 15.38 -22.88 -0.43
C ARG A 505 16.52 -22.11 0.21
N GLY A 506 16.81 -22.32 1.50
CA GLY A 506 18.00 -21.79 2.15
C GLY A 506 17.99 -20.27 2.37
N LEU A 507 16.81 -19.64 2.49
CA LEU A 507 16.72 -18.20 2.79
C LEU A 507 17.04 -17.89 4.26
N ARG A 508 16.78 -18.83 5.17
CA ARG A 508 17.26 -18.78 6.56
C ARG A 508 18.55 -19.60 6.70
N LYS A 509 19.66 -18.91 6.94
CA LYS A 509 20.99 -19.52 7.10
C LYS A 509 21.24 -20.00 8.53
N ASN A 510 20.79 -19.25 9.54
CA ASN A 510 21.09 -19.56 10.94
C ASN A 510 19.82 -19.66 11.80
N PRO A 511 19.40 -20.86 12.22
CA PRO A 511 18.20 -21.04 13.03
C PRO A 511 18.36 -20.56 14.48
N LYS A 512 19.58 -20.28 14.94
CA LYS A 512 19.88 -19.91 16.33
C LYS A 512 19.76 -18.41 16.61
N ILE A 513 19.69 -17.57 15.58
CA ILE A 513 19.51 -16.12 15.71
C ILE A 513 18.14 -15.69 15.19
N PRO A 514 17.65 -14.50 15.58
CA PRO A 514 16.38 -13.97 15.08
C PRO A 514 16.41 -13.78 13.56
N TYR A 515 15.30 -14.13 12.90
CA TYR A 515 15.10 -13.92 11.47
C TYR A 515 14.04 -12.84 11.26
N TYR A 516 14.47 -11.66 10.84
CA TYR A 516 13.63 -10.46 10.74
C TYR A 516 13.39 -10.10 9.27
N ILE A 517 12.12 -9.90 8.89
CA ILE A 517 11.79 -9.40 7.55
C ILE A 517 11.84 -7.86 7.62
N GLY A 518 12.95 -7.28 7.17
CA GLY A 518 13.20 -5.83 7.26
C GLY A 518 12.32 -5.01 6.32
N GLU A 519 11.99 -5.58 5.16
CA GLU A 519 11.14 -4.96 4.15
C GLU A 519 10.29 -6.02 3.45
N THR A 520 8.99 -5.76 3.31
CA THR A 520 8.07 -6.57 2.51
C THR A 520 7.01 -5.67 1.86
N LEU A 521 6.40 -6.16 0.78
CA LEU A 521 5.34 -5.52 0.02
C LEU A 521 5.74 -4.22 -0.70
N TRP A 522 6.99 -4.12 -1.16
CA TRP A 522 7.34 -3.10 -2.14
C TRP A 522 6.79 -3.50 -3.51
N GLU A 523 5.98 -2.63 -4.10
CA GLU A 523 5.30 -2.92 -5.37
C GLU A 523 5.37 -1.73 -6.35
N PRO A 524 6.42 -1.66 -7.19
CA PRO A 524 6.70 -0.51 -8.05
C PRO A 524 6.04 -0.57 -9.44
N SER A 525 5.11 -1.51 -9.70
CA SER A 525 4.49 -1.64 -11.03
C SER A 525 3.80 -0.36 -11.49
N ARG A 526 3.88 -0.16 -12.80
CA ARG A 526 3.34 1.00 -13.54
C ARG A 526 2.04 0.68 -14.27
N THR A 527 1.60 -0.57 -14.20
CA THR A 527 0.37 -1.08 -14.81
C THR A 527 -0.48 -1.79 -13.77
N PRO A 528 -1.82 -1.81 -13.95
CA PRO A 528 -2.75 -2.52 -13.05
C PRO A 528 -2.67 -4.05 -13.14
N ASP A 529 -1.83 -4.60 -14.04
CA ASP A 529 -1.85 -6.00 -14.42
C ASP A 529 -1.62 -6.95 -13.24
N GLY A 530 -0.66 -6.62 -12.37
CA GLY A 530 -0.35 -7.43 -11.20
C GLY A 530 -1.44 -7.42 -10.12
N ASP A 531 -2.16 -6.30 -10.00
CA ASP A 531 -3.21 -6.11 -9.00
C ASP A 531 -4.48 -6.94 -9.32
N THR A 532 -4.62 -7.37 -10.58
CA THR A 532 -5.72 -8.25 -11.03
C THR A 532 -5.79 -9.57 -10.26
N VAL A 533 -4.70 -10.02 -9.63
CA VAL A 533 -4.71 -11.21 -8.76
C VAL A 533 -5.73 -11.05 -7.62
N PHE A 534 -5.88 -9.84 -7.07
CA PHE A 534 -6.71 -9.57 -5.88
C PHE A 534 -8.00 -8.80 -6.16
N VAL A 535 -8.04 -8.03 -7.24
CA VAL A 535 -9.17 -7.15 -7.57
C VAL A 535 -9.74 -7.40 -8.97
N GLY A 536 -9.17 -8.36 -9.70
CA GLY A 536 -9.65 -8.75 -11.03
C GLY A 536 -9.75 -7.57 -11.99
N ASP A 537 -10.88 -7.50 -12.67
CA ASP A 537 -11.16 -6.53 -13.73
C ASP A 537 -11.31 -5.08 -13.25
N ASP A 538 -11.54 -4.89 -11.95
CA ASP A 538 -11.62 -3.55 -11.35
C ASP A 538 -10.27 -2.80 -11.43
N ALA A 539 -9.15 -3.53 -11.50
CA ALA A 539 -7.80 -2.94 -11.54
C ALA A 539 -7.63 -1.89 -12.66
N TYR A 540 -8.33 -2.07 -13.78
CA TYR A 540 -8.26 -1.20 -14.96
C TYR A 540 -9.15 0.05 -14.87
N ILE A 541 -10.05 0.15 -13.90
CA ILE A 541 -10.97 1.29 -13.75
C ILE A 541 -10.24 2.47 -13.09
N ASN A 542 -9.56 2.21 -11.98
CA ASN A 542 -8.79 3.20 -11.22
C ASN A 542 -7.52 2.54 -10.66
N PHE A 543 -6.46 2.55 -11.46
CA PHE A 543 -5.22 1.86 -11.16
C PHE A 543 -4.68 2.16 -9.76
N LEU A 544 -4.53 3.43 -9.37
CA LEU A 544 -3.90 3.77 -8.08
C LEU A 544 -4.72 3.28 -6.88
N TYR A 545 -6.04 3.47 -6.93
CA TYR A 545 -6.93 3.02 -5.85
C TYR A 545 -6.94 1.48 -5.73
N PHE A 546 -7.09 0.77 -6.85
CA PHE A 546 -7.13 -0.69 -6.82
C PHE A 546 -5.76 -1.32 -6.54
N LYS A 547 -4.67 -0.65 -6.90
CA LYS A 547 -3.33 -1.00 -6.45
C LYS A 547 -3.22 -0.95 -4.93
N GLU A 548 -3.65 0.15 -4.31
CA GLU A 548 -3.65 0.26 -2.85
C GLU A 548 -4.49 -0.82 -2.16
N LEU A 549 -5.68 -1.12 -2.71
CA LEU A 549 -6.52 -2.22 -2.21
C LEU A 549 -5.89 -3.60 -2.39
N ALA A 550 -5.29 -3.87 -3.55
CA ALA A 550 -4.61 -5.13 -3.81
C ALA A 550 -3.42 -5.31 -2.86
N LYS A 551 -2.61 -4.26 -2.67
CA LYS A 551 -1.54 -4.22 -1.68
C LYS A 551 -2.05 -4.49 -0.27
N ALA A 552 -3.12 -3.82 0.17
CA ALA A 552 -3.67 -4.04 1.51
C ALA A 552 -4.17 -5.48 1.72
N LYS A 553 -4.82 -6.08 0.72
CA LYS A 553 -5.23 -7.51 0.76
C LYS A 553 -4.01 -8.43 0.85
N ALA A 554 -3.00 -8.21 0.01
CA ALA A 554 -1.75 -8.97 0.03
C ALA A 554 -1.06 -8.86 1.39
N LEU A 555 -0.92 -7.63 1.91
CA LEU A 555 -0.31 -7.33 3.19
C LEU A 555 -0.99 -8.09 4.32
N LEU A 556 -2.32 -8.00 4.41
CA LEU A 556 -3.06 -8.66 5.48
C LEU A 556 -2.87 -10.18 5.44
N MET A 557 -2.88 -10.79 4.25
CA MET A 557 -2.61 -12.22 4.09
C MET A 557 -1.16 -12.59 4.46
N GLN A 558 -0.17 -11.78 4.06
CA GLN A 558 1.24 -11.96 4.43
C GLN A 558 1.44 -11.87 5.93
N LEU A 559 1.01 -10.77 6.56
CA LEU A 559 1.15 -10.55 8.00
C LEU A 559 0.44 -11.64 8.80
N THR A 560 -0.77 -12.02 8.40
CA THR A 560 -1.50 -13.14 9.05
C THR A 560 -0.70 -14.44 8.93
N ALA A 561 -0.21 -14.78 7.74
CA ALA A 561 0.59 -15.98 7.53
C ALA A 561 1.87 -15.99 8.37
N TYR A 562 2.56 -14.85 8.49
CA TYR A 562 3.75 -14.68 9.31
C TYR A 562 3.47 -14.83 10.80
N ARG A 563 2.30 -14.40 11.28
CA ARG A 563 1.91 -14.66 12.68
C ARG A 563 1.66 -16.13 12.97
N PHE A 564 1.27 -16.92 11.97
CA PHE A 564 1.21 -18.38 12.08
C PHE A 564 2.58 -19.08 12.05
N THR A 565 3.69 -18.35 11.92
CA THR A 565 5.06 -18.87 12.03
C THR A 565 5.72 -18.35 13.32
N ASP A 566 7.01 -18.64 13.51
CA ASP A 566 7.79 -18.19 14.67
C ASP A 566 8.72 -17.03 14.28
N LEU A 567 8.24 -16.17 13.38
CA LEU A 567 8.97 -14.98 12.95
C LEU A 567 8.98 -13.94 14.08
N PRO A 568 10.15 -13.52 14.58
CA PRO A 568 10.27 -12.56 15.68
C PRO A 568 9.94 -11.11 15.28
N GLY A 569 9.82 -10.81 13.97
CA GLY A 569 9.35 -9.51 13.52
C GLY A 569 9.26 -9.37 11.99
N VAL A 570 8.53 -8.36 11.57
CA VAL A 570 8.28 -8.00 10.16
C VAL A 570 8.04 -6.51 10.03
N SER A 571 8.57 -5.90 8.97
CA SER A 571 8.40 -4.50 8.64
C SER A 571 7.89 -4.34 7.21
N PRO A 572 6.61 -3.95 7.02
CA PRO A 572 6.11 -3.53 5.73
C PRO A 572 6.83 -2.28 5.26
N TRP A 573 7.25 -2.29 4.00
CA TRP A 573 7.87 -1.14 3.36
C TRP A 573 6.86 0.01 3.28
N ASN A 574 7.19 1.12 3.95
CA ASN A 574 6.45 2.38 4.00
C ASN A 574 4.92 2.24 4.00
N VAL A 575 4.34 2.08 5.20
CA VAL A 575 2.89 1.98 5.38
C VAL A 575 2.09 3.21 4.87
N PHE A 576 2.77 4.34 4.56
CA PHE A 576 2.18 5.60 4.07
C PHE A 576 2.43 5.87 2.56
N GLU A 577 2.90 4.90 1.78
CA GLU A 577 3.42 4.98 0.40
C GLU A 577 2.78 5.95 -0.62
N GLU A 578 1.50 6.32 -0.51
CA GLU A 578 0.72 7.02 -1.55
C GLU A 578 1.32 8.36 -2.07
N LYS A 579 2.24 9.00 -1.36
CA LYS A 579 2.70 10.37 -1.69
C LYS A 579 4.17 10.53 -2.05
N PHE A 580 4.97 9.48 -1.96
CA PHE A 580 6.43 9.59 -2.15
C PHE A 580 6.89 9.62 -3.61
N TRP A 581 6.03 9.24 -4.57
CA TRP A 581 6.48 8.82 -5.91
C TRP A 581 5.92 9.61 -7.10
N GLY A 582 5.23 10.74 -6.89
CA GLY A 582 4.92 11.64 -8.02
C GLY A 582 3.65 12.48 -7.96
N TYR A 583 2.85 12.41 -6.90
CA TYR A 583 1.58 13.14 -6.83
C TYR A 583 1.59 14.23 -5.75
N SER A 584 1.80 15.48 -6.21
CA SER A 584 1.52 16.75 -5.52
C SER A 584 2.29 17.05 -4.22
N TRP A 585 3.49 17.61 -4.38
CA TRP A 585 4.38 18.22 -3.38
C TRP A 585 3.88 19.57 -2.79
N ASN A 586 2.56 19.81 -2.70
CA ASN A 586 2.03 21.16 -2.49
C ASN A 586 1.00 21.36 -1.36
N ASP A 587 0.75 20.38 -0.50
CA ASP A 587 -0.11 20.57 0.68
C ASP A 587 0.50 19.91 1.92
N LYS A 588 0.94 20.73 2.91
CA LYS A 588 1.42 20.35 4.25
C LYS A 588 0.88 18.95 4.68
N HIS A 589 1.76 17.96 4.68
CA HIS A 589 1.38 16.56 4.48
C HIS A 589 1.07 15.85 5.81
N ILE A 590 -0.22 15.71 6.08
CA ILE A 590 -0.73 14.82 7.13
C ILE A 590 -0.72 13.36 6.59
N PRO A 591 -0.03 12.41 7.25
CA PRO A 591 -0.21 10.99 6.94
C PRO A 591 -1.67 10.59 7.26
N GLN A 592 -2.29 9.76 6.42
CA GLN A 592 -3.72 9.43 6.48
C GLN A 592 -3.92 7.95 6.79
N ILE A 593 -5.10 7.60 7.30
CA ILE A 593 -5.52 6.21 7.49
C ILE A 593 -5.82 5.63 6.11
N THR A 594 -4.92 4.80 5.62
CA THR A 594 -5.03 4.05 4.36
C THR A 594 -5.52 2.62 4.62
N PRO A 595 -6.00 1.88 3.60
CA PRO A 595 -6.22 0.44 3.68
C PRO A 595 -4.99 -0.35 4.18
N MET A 596 -3.77 0.13 3.89
CA MET A 596 -2.52 -0.44 4.39
C MET A 596 -2.37 -0.24 5.91
N VAL A 597 -2.56 0.99 6.40
CA VAL A 597 -2.57 1.31 7.85
C VAL A 597 -3.61 0.46 8.58
N GLU A 598 -4.79 0.31 8.01
CA GLU A 598 -5.87 -0.50 8.59
C GLU A 598 -5.54 -2.01 8.59
N SER A 599 -4.82 -2.49 7.57
CA SER A 599 -4.33 -3.87 7.51
C SER A 599 -3.29 -4.14 8.60
N CYS A 600 -2.33 -3.22 8.82
CA CYS A 600 -1.40 -3.28 9.95
C CYS A 600 -2.15 -3.25 11.29
N ARG A 601 -3.12 -2.33 11.45
CA ARG A 601 -3.91 -2.23 12.68
C ARG A 601 -4.56 -3.55 13.07
N LYS A 602 -5.19 -4.23 12.10
CA LYS A 602 -5.81 -5.54 12.31
C LYS A 602 -4.76 -6.63 12.56
N ALA A 603 -3.72 -6.67 11.74
CA ALA A 603 -2.68 -7.69 11.79
C ALA A 603 -1.82 -7.64 13.05
N PHE A 604 -1.58 -6.45 13.61
CA PHE A 604 -0.69 -6.24 14.76
C PHE A 604 -1.43 -5.94 16.07
N ALA A 605 -2.77 -6.12 16.09
CA ALA A 605 -3.55 -5.92 17.30
C ALA A 605 -3.01 -6.73 18.50
N PRO A 606 -2.88 -6.13 19.71
CA PRO A 606 -2.25 -6.78 20.86
C PRO A 606 -2.92 -8.08 21.29
N ILE A 607 -4.26 -8.15 21.18
CA ILE A 607 -5.05 -9.37 21.38
C ILE A 607 -5.92 -9.52 20.14
N THR A 608 -5.78 -10.64 19.44
CA THR A 608 -6.55 -10.92 18.24
C THR A 608 -6.53 -12.41 17.91
N ALA A 609 -7.42 -12.83 17.03
CA ALA A 609 -7.48 -14.18 16.52
C ALA A 609 -7.50 -14.22 14.99
N PHE A 610 -6.83 -15.21 14.41
CA PHE A 610 -6.90 -15.47 12.97
C PHE A 610 -7.27 -16.92 12.68
N ILE A 611 -7.96 -17.09 11.57
CA ILE A 611 -8.28 -18.38 10.98
C ILE A 611 -7.27 -18.67 9.87
N LYS A 612 -6.73 -19.89 9.86
CA LYS A 612 -5.79 -20.32 8.82
C LYS A 612 -6.48 -20.61 7.48
N GLU A 613 -7.67 -21.21 7.50
CA GLU A 613 -8.42 -21.61 6.31
C GLU A 613 -9.24 -20.45 5.71
N TYR A 614 -9.16 -20.27 4.39
CA TYR A 614 -9.82 -19.16 3.67
C TYR A 614 -11.11 -19.57 2.95
N ASN A 615 -11.39 -20.88 2.82
CA ASN A 615 -12.58 -21.36 2.13
C ASN A 615 -13.85 -20.93 2.87
N SER A 616 -14.82 -20.37 2.14
CA SER A 616 -15.96 -19.66 2.76
C SER A 616 -17.33 -20.30 2.52
N ARG A 617 -17.37 -21.48 1.89
CA ARG A 617 -18.62 -22.11 1.46
C ARG A 617 -18.64 -23.61 1.72
N PHE A 618 -19.82 -24.08 2.09
CA PHE A 618 -20.03 -25.42 2.63
C PHE A 618 -21.37 -26.00 2.20
N PHE A 619 -21.43 -27.32 2.06
CA PHE A 619 -22.71 -28.03 1.93
C PHE A 619 -23.42 -28.12 3.28
N SER A 620 -24.75 -28.11 3.27
CA SER A 620 -25.58 -28.41 4.42
C SER A 620 -25.25 -29.81 4.97
N GLY A 621 -25.19 -29.93 6.31
CA GLY A 621 -24.80 -31.18 6.98
C GLY A 621 -23.30 -31.52 6.92
N SER A 622 -22.47 -30.69 6.27
CA SER A 622 -21.01 -30.87 6.30
C SER A 622 -20.38 -30.39 7.61
N ILE A 623 -19.09 -30.62 7.79
CA ILE A 623 -18.36 -30.21 8.99
C ILE A 623 -17.51 -28.97 8.68
N LEU A 624 -17.74 -27.90 9.43
CA LEU A 624 -16.87 -26.74 9.47
C LEU A 624 -15.59 -27.09 10.23
N LYS A 625 -14.44 -27.00 9.55
CA LYS A 625 -13.11 -27.15 10.17
C LYS A 625 -12.37 -25.81 10.14
N ARG A 626 -11.86 -25.37 11.31
CA ARG A 626 -11.06 -24.14 11.44
C ARG A 626 -9.90 -24.33 12.39
N ASN A 627 -8.71 -23.92 11.97
CA ASN A 627 -7.55 -23.77 12.84
C ASN A 627 -7.44 -22.29 13.21
N ILE A 628 -7.77 -21.97 14.46
CA ILE A 628 -7.78 -20.62 15.01
C ILE A 628 -6.51 -20.43 15.83
N ALA A 629 -5.79 -19.33 15.62
CA ALA A 629 -4.71 -18.90 16.50
C ALA A 629 -5.14 -17.65 17.24
N VAL A 630 -5.12 -17.68 18.57
CA VAL A 630 -5.28 -16.52 19.45
C VAL A 630 -3.91 -16.03 19.86
N PHE A 631 -3.66 -14.73 19.74
CA PHE A 631 -2.35 -14.13 20.00
C PHE A 631 -2.40 -13.18 21.19
N ASN A 632 -1.30 -13.16 21.95
CA ASN A 632 -1.05 -12.15 22.98
C ASN A 632 0.26 -11.41 22.69
N ASP A 633 0.19 -10.33 21.94
CA ASP A 633 1.30 -9.39 21.70
C ASP A 633 1.24 -8.16 22.62
N SER A 634 0.40 -8.20 23.65
CA SER A 634 0.48 -7.24 24.74
C SER A 634 1.71 -7.51 25.62
N PHE A 635 2.22 -6.50 26.30
CA PHE A 635 3.43 -6.63 27.14
C PHE A 635 3.17 -7.29 28.51
N GLU A 636 2.03 -7.96 28.66
CA GLU A 636 1.57 -8.59 29.89
C GLU A 636 1.12 -10.01 29.61
N ASP A 637 1.43 -10.91 30.54
CA ASP A 637 0.81 -12.23 30.54
C ASP A 637 -0.66 -12.10 30.93
N LYS A 638 -1.54 -12.85 30.27
CA LYS A 638 -2.98 -12.71 30.44
C LYS A 638 -3.67 -14.05 30.61
N PHE A 639 -4.70 -14.05 31.45
CA PHE A 639 -5.77 -15.05 31.42
C PHE A 639 -6.85 -14.55 30.46
N LEU A 640 -7.10 -15.31 29.41
CA LEU A 640 -8.09 -15.00 28.38
C LEU A 640 -9.19 -16.05 28.36
N LYS A 641 -10.41 -15.61 28.08
CA LYS A 641 -11.55 -16.49 27.76
C LYS A 641 -11.91 -16.31 26.29
N LEU A 642 -11.72 -17.35 25.50
CA LEU A 642 -12.14 -17.42 24.11
C LEU A 642 -13.57 -17.98 24.04
N GLU A 643 -14.48 -17.24 23.44
CA GLU A 643 -15.82 -17.72 23.09
C GLU A 643 -15.98 -17.80 21.58
N ILE A 644 -16.23 -19.00 21.06
CA ILE A 644 -16.52 -19.24 19.65
C ILE A 644 -17.97 -19.67 19.54
N SER A 645 -18.72 -19.03 18.63
CA SER A 645 -20.08 -19.46 18.32
C SER A 645 -20.37 -19.47 16.84
N VAL A 646 -21.26 -20.35 16.40
CA VAL A 646 -21.79 -20.38 15.04
C VAL A 646 -23.24 -19.94 15.10
N SER A 647 -23.59 -18.88 14.37
CA SER A 647 -24.96 -18.37 14.28
C SER A 647 -25.54 -18.54 12.88
N PHE A 648 -26.81 -18.92 12.81
CA PHE A 648 -27.57 -19.19 11.59
C PHE A 648 -29.04 -18.86 11.83
N ASP A 649 -29.71 -18.18 10.89
CA ASP A 649 -31.09 -17.72 11.05
C ASP A 649 -31.33 -16.99 12.39
N ASN A 650 -30.41 -16.10 12.76
CA ASN A 650 -30.38 -15.34 14.04
C ASN A 650 -30.28 -16.19 15.32
N ASN A 651 -30.12 -17.51 15.22
CA ASN A 651 -29.95 -18.41 16.35
C ASN A 651 -28.50 -18.87 16.49
N THR A 652 -28.04 -19.10 17.72
CA THR A 652 -26.73 -19.73 17.97
C THR A 652 -26.87 -21.24 17.93
N ILE A 653 -26.22 -21.91 16.98
CA ILE A 653 -26.26 -23.38 16.81
C ILE A 653 -25.27 -24.07 17.73
N THR A 654 -24.10 -23.47 17.91
CA THR A 654 -23.05 -24.03 18.76
C THR A 654 -22.31 -22.89 19.42
N LYS A 655 -22.00 -23.06 20.71
CA LYS A 655 -21.14 -22.19 21.47
C LYS A 655 -20.10 -23.04 22.20
N LYS A 656 -18.83 -22.69 22.03
CA LYS A 656 -17.71 -23.25 22.79
C LYS A 656 -17.02 -22.09 23.51
N ALA A 657 -16.62 -22.32 24.75
CA ALA A 657 -15.82 -21.39 25.50
C ALA A 657 -14.64 -22.14 26.10
N ASP A 658 -13.47 -21.52 26.05
CA ASP A 658 -12.27 -22.04 26.69
C ASP A 658 -11.54 -20.88 27.40
N ALA A 659 -10.91 -21.17 28.52
CA ALA A 659 -10.15 -20.19 29.29
C ALA A 659 -8.73 -20.70 29.49
N PHE A 660 -7.75 -19.87 29.13
CA PHE A 660 -6.35 -20.26 29.16
C PHE A 660 -5.46 -19.09 29.58
N PHE A 661 -4.29 -19.45 30.11
CA PHE A 661 -3.20 -18.51 30.36
C PHE A 661 -2.29 -18.44 29.14
N ILE A 662 -1.90 -17.23 28.75
CA ILE A 662 -1.02 -16.98 27.61
C ILE A 662 0.00 -15.90 27.95
N LYS A 663 1.28 -16.17 27.70
CA LYS A 663 2.37 -15.22 27.95
C LYS A 663 2.42 -14.13 26.88
N SER A 664 3.08 -13.01 27.21
CA SER A 664 3.45 -11.97 26.23
C SER A 664 4.26 -12.58 25.08
N GLY A 665 3.89 -12.27 23.84
CA GLY A 665 4.53 -12.75 22.61
C GLY A 665 4.18 -14.20 22.21
N ASP A 666 3.19 -14.84 22.85
CA ASP A 666 2.81 -16.22 22.54
C ASP A 666 1.46 -16.32 21.78
N LYS A 667 1.20 -17.51 21.24
CA LYS A 667 -0.04 -17.88 20.54
C LYS A 667 -0.65 -19.16 21.10
N HIS A 668 -1.97 -19.22 21.19
CA HIS A 668 -2.75 -20.39 21.57
C HIS A 668 -3.53 -20.90 20.35
N LEU A 669 -3.41 -22.20 20.04
CA LEU A 669 -4.02 -22.81 18.86
C LEU A 669 -5.27 -23.60 19.24
N VAL A 670 -6.36 -23.37 18.52
CA VAL A 670 -7.65 -24.03 18.72
C VAL A 670 -8.12 -24.66 17.42
N ASN A 671 -8.41 -25.96 17.48
CA ASN A 671 -8.96 -26.70 16.35
C ASN A 671 -10.48 -26.83 16.53
N LEU A 672 -11.22 -26.24 15.60
CA LEU A 672 -12.67 -26.26 15.58
C LEU A 672 -13.16 -27.32 14.59
N SER A 673 -14.12 -28.11 15.05
CA SER A 673 -14.92 -29.03 14.24
C SER A 673 -16.37 -28.89 14.68
N ILE A 674 -17.24 -28.41 13.80
CA ILE A 674 -18.67 -28.18 14.08
C ILE A 674 -19.51 -28.73 12.93
N PRO A 675 -20.52 -29.58 13.18
CA PRO A 675 -21.50 -29.96 12.16
C PRO A 675 -22.38 -28.77 11.79
N LEU A 676 -22.54 -28.52 10.49
CA LEU A 676 -23.34 -27.41 9.98
C LEU A 676 -24.81 -27.83 9.82
N PRO A 677 -25.77 -26.90 10.00
CA PRO A 677 -27.19 -27.20 9.94
C PRO A 677 -27.61 -27.62 8.52
N HIS A 678 -28.83 -28.14 8.42
CA HIS A 678 -29.45 -28.41 7.13
C HIS A 678 -30.15 -27.18 6.56
N CYS A 679 -30.05 -26.97 5.25
CA CYS A 679 -30.78 -25.93 4.53
C CYS A 679 -31.29 -26.45 3.18
N LYS A 680 -32.46 -25.95 2.76
CA LYS A 680 -33.07 -26.27 1.45
C LYS A 680 -32.68 -25.28 0.34
N LYS A 681 -32.20 -24.09 0.72
CA LYS A 681 -31.75 -23.01 -0.17
C LYS A 681 -30.46 -22.41 0.40
N ARG A 682 -29.68 -21.75 -0.46
CA ARG A 682 -28.48 -21.02 -0.05
C ARG A 682 -28.84 -20.02 1.07
N LYS A 683 -28.07 -20.07 2.16
CA LYS A 683 -28.19 -19.16 3.31
C LYS A 683 -26.80 -18.78 3.82
N GLU A 684 -26.73 -17.73 4.62
CA GLU A 684 -25.50 -17.34 5.31
C GLU A 684 -25.51 -17.85 6.76
N PHE A 685 -24.33 -18.17 7.27
CA PHE A 685 -24.07 -18.38 8.69
C PHE A 685 -22.80 -17.62 9.08
N PHE A 686 -22.66 -17.33 10.37
CA PHE A 686 -21.53 -16.56 10.88
C PHE A 686 -20.76 -17.37 11.90
N LEU A 687 -19.43 -17.33 11.80
CA LEU A 687 -18.54 -17.76 12.88
C LEU A 687 -18.15 -16.52 13.69
N ASN A 688 -18.62 -16.44 14.92
CA ASN A 688 -18.31 -15.35 15.84
C ASN A 688 -17.19 -15.80 16.79
N ILE A 689 -16.15 -14.99 16.91
CA ILE A 689 -15.02 -15.19 17.80
C ILE A 689 -14.95 -13.99 18.73
N ASN A 690 -15.03 -14.24 20.04
CA ASN A 690 -14.88 -13.20 21.06
C ASN A 690 -13.79 -13.60 22.04
N ILE A 691 -12.97 -12.64 22.47
CA ILE A 691 -11.95 -12.87 23.50
C ILE A 691 -12.19 -11.88 24.63
N PHE A 692 -12.31 -12.40 25.84
CA PHE A 692 -12.50 -11.62 27.05
C PHE A 692 -11.30 -11.75 27.98
N ASP A 693 -11.04 -10.70 28.77
CA ASP A 693 -10.13 -10.79 29.91
C ASP A 693 -10.80 -11.45 31.12
N ARG A 694 -10.03 -11.64 32.20
CA ARG A 694 -10.52 -12.20 33.48
C ARG A 694 -11.67 -11.39 34.12
N LYS A 695 -11.81 -10.10 33.78
CA LYS A 695 -12.88 -9.22 34.29
C LYS A 695 -14.11 -9.21 33.39
N GLY A 696 -14.12 -9.99 32.30
CA GLY A 696 -15.20 -10.02 31.32
C GLY A 696 -15.17 -8.86 30.33
N LYS A 697 -14.09 -8.07 30.27
CA LYS A 697 -13.93 -7.04 29.25
C LYS A 697 -13.65 -7.71 27.90
N ASN A 698 -14.44 -7.39 26.90
CA ASN A 698 -14.21 -7.83 25.53
C ASN A 698 -12.97 -7.12 24.96
N LEU A 699 -11.95 -7.91 24.58
CA LEU A 699 -10.69 -7.44 24.02
C LEU A 699 -10.64 -7.59 22.49
N PHE A 700 -11.42 -8.52 21.93
CA PHE A 700 -11.46 -8.80 20.51
C PHE A 700 -12.80 -9.41 20.12
N SER A 701 -13.35 -8.98 19.00
CA SER A 701 -14.53 -9.59 18.38
C SER A 701 -14.38 -9.61 16.88
N ASP A 702 -14.74 -10.74 16.29
CA ASP A 702 -14.89 -10.88 14.85
C ASP A 702 -16.11 -11.74 14.53
N SER A 703 -16.77 -11.44 13.42
CA SER A 703 -17.95 -12.16 12.93
C SER A 703 -17.76 -12.41 11.44
N ILE A 704 -17.50 -13.66 11.10
CA ILE A 704 -17.02 -14.04 9.77
C ILE A 704 -18.17 -14.72 9.01
N PRO A 705 -18.63 -14.14 7.90
CA PRO A 705 -19.72 -14.71 7.11
C PRO A 705 -19.24 -15.90 6.27
N TYR A 706 -20.09 -16.91 6.18
CA TYR A 706 -19.92 -18.09 5.34
C TYR A 706 -21.22 -18.43 4.60
N SER A 707 -21.09 -19.02 3.43
CA SER A 707 -22.23 -19.50 2.63
C SER A 707 -22.51 -20.98 2.88
N LEU A 708 -23.76 -21.30 3.20
CA LEU A 708 -24.26 -22.66 3.33
C LEU A 708 -25.18 -22.99 2.16
N PHE A 709 -24.75 -23.95 1.34
CA PHE A 709 -25.50 -24.45 0.19
C PHE A 709 -26.34 -25.67 0.58
N PRO A 710 -27.42 -25.98 -0.17
CA PRO A 710 -28.20 -27.19 0.05
C PRO A 710 -27.34 -28.46 0.07
N ALA A 711 -27.84 -29.53 0.68
CA ALA A 711 -27.15 -30.81 0.68
C ALA A 711 -26.79 -31.27 -0.74
N ARG A 712 -25.68 -31.99 -0.85
CA ARG A 712 -25.12 -32.47 -2.12
C ARG A 712 -26.19 -33.19 -2.93
N ASN A 713 -26.37 -32.78 -4.19
CA ASN A 713 -27.25 -33.48 -5.13
C ASN A 713 -26.41 -34.41 -6.02
N ASN A 714 -26.59 -35.72 -5.89
CA ASN A 714 -25.85 -36.71 -6.68
C ASN A 714 -26.56 -37.11 -7.98
N LYS A 715 -27.82 -36.71 -8.18
CA LYS A 715 -28.66 -37.14 -9.31
C LYS A 715 -28.65 -36.16 -10.50
N GLN A 716 -27.56 -35.41 -10.67
CA GLN A 716 -27.54 -34.28 -11.61
C GLN A 716 -27.34 -34.68 -13.08
N ILE A 717 -27.09 -35.96 -13.37
CA ILE A 717 -26.77 -36.47 -14.71
C ILE A 717 -27.64 -37.71 -14.99
N GLU A 718 -28.96 -37.58 -14.90
CA GLU A 718 -29.91 -38.65 -15.25
C GLU A 718 -30.63 -38.31 -16.56
N ASP A 719 -29.87 -38.06 -17.63
CA ASP A 719 -30.40 -37.86 -18.99
C ASP A 719 -29.70 -38.81 -19.96
N LYS A 720 -30.44 -39.73 -20.57
CA LYS A 720 -29.92 -40.74 -21.51
C LYS A 720 -29.23 -40.14 -22.75
N LYS A 721 -29.41 -38.83 -23.01
CA LYS A 721 -28.69 -38.11 -24.06
C LYS A 721 -27.22 -37.86 -23.71
N ILE A 722 -26.84 -37.95 -22.44
CA ILE A 722 -25.46 -37.70 -21.99
C ILE A 722 -24.61 -38.94 -22.29
N LYS A 723 -23.46 -38.72 -22.94
CA LYS A 723 -22.45 -39.74 -23.25
C LYS A 723 -21.09 -39.28 -22.74
N ILE A 724 -20.39 -40.17 -22.04
CA ILE A 724 -19.16 -39.86 -21.29
C ILE A 724 -17.99 -40.63 -21.90
N PHE A 725 -16.98 -39.90 -22.37
CA PHE A 725 -15.70 -40.45 -22.78
C PHE A 725 -14.64 -40.13 -21.71
N ASP A 726 -14.29 -41.11 -20.89
CA ASP A 726 -13.42 -40.93 -19.72
C ASP A 726 -12.46 -42.14 -19.51
N PRO A 727 -11.47 -42.34 -20.40
CA PRO A 727 -10.52 -43.45 -20.29
C PRO A 727 -9.64 -43.41 -19.03
N GLU A 728 -9.53 -42.26 -18.36
CA GLU A 728 -8.77 -42.08 -17.11
C GLU A 728 -9.63 -42.28 -15.85
N ASN A 729 -10.92 -42.61 -16.00
CA ASN A 729 -11.85 -42.87 -14.92
C ASN A 729 -11.99 -41.72 -13.89
N SER A 730 -11.79 -40.47 -14.36
CA SER A 730 -11.85 -39.25 -13.56
C SER A 730 -13.25 -38.92 -13.03
N LEU A 731 -14.30 -39.47 -13.64
CA LEU A 731 -15.71 -39.22 -13.34
C LEU A 731 -16.39 -40.35 -12.56
N SER A 732 -15.64 -41.36 -12.11
CA SER A 732 -16.13 -42.49 -11.30
C SER A 732 -16.95 -42.08 -10.06
N PHE A 733 -16.71 -40.89 -9.53
CA PHE A 733 -17.41 -40.35 -8.36
C PHE A 733 -18.90 -40.07 -8.57
N LEU A 734 -19.38 -40.06 -9.82
CA LEU A 734 -20.77 -39.87 -10.20
C LEU A 734 -21.61 -41.15 -10.05
N SER A 735 -20.98 -42.32 -10.00
CA SER A 735 -21.66 -43.62 -9.84
C SER A 735 -22.79 -43.88 -10.86
N LEU A 736 -22.53 -43.54 -12.13
CA LEU A 736 -23.47 -43.75 -13.24
C LEU A 736 -23.42 -45.20 -13.76
N SER A 737 -24.50 -45.66 -14.38
CA SER A 737 -24.55 -46.95 -15.07
C SER A 737 -23.62 -46.96 -16.30
N ASN A 738 -23.18 -48.15 -16.72
CA ASN A 738 -22.27 -48.31 -17.86
C ASN A 738 -22.84 -47.75 -19.19
N GLU A 739 -24.16 -47.59 -19.32
CA GLU A 739 -24.81 -47.07 -20.55
C GLU A 739 -24.48 -45.61 -20.88
N TYR A 740 -23.97 -44.85 -19.90
CA TYR A 740 -23.50 -43.48 -20.07
C TYR A 740 -22.09 -43.42 -20.65
N PHE A 741 -21.27 -44.45 -20.41
CA PHE A 741 -19.86 -44.46 -20.81
C PHE A 741 -19.71 -45.01 -22.23
N ILE A 742 -18.91 -44.31 -23.03
CA ILE A 742 -18.62 -44.65 -24.41
C ILE A 742 -17.11 -44.81 -24.62
N ASN A 743 -16.74 -45.68 -25.54
CA ASN A 743 -15.34 -45.95 -25.90
C ASN A 743 -14.91 -45.16 -27.14
N ASN A 744 -13.69 -45.43 -27.64
CA ASN A 744 -13.15 -44.74 -28.82
C ASN A 744 -13.97 -44.98 -30.10
N GLU A 745 -14.55 -46.17 -30.29
CA GLU A 745 -15.29 -46.55 -31.50
C GLU A 745 -16.69 -45.92 -31.53
N ASP A 746 -17.33 -45.79 -30.37
CA ASP A 746 -18.65 -45.19 -30.20
C ASP A 746 -18.70 -43.71 -30.65
N LEU A 747 -17.59 -42.99 -30.52
CA LEU A 747 -17.49 -41.57 -30.85
C LEU A 747 -17.74 -41.27 -32.34
N LYS A 748 -17.40 -42.21 -33.23
CA LYS A 748 -17.60 -42.08 -34.68
C LYS A 748 -19.08 -41.92 -35.03
N ASN A 749 -19.95 -42.62 -34.30
CA ASN A 749 -21.38 -42.73 -34.57
C ASN A 749 -22.24 -41.89 -33.60
N LEU A 750 -21.62 -41.01 -32.82
CA LEU A 750 -22.32 -40.18 -31.83
C LEU A 750 -23.33 -39.24 -32.52
N GLN A 751 -24.57 -39.23 -32.02
CA GLN A 751 -25.69 -38.45 -32.57
C GLN A 751 -25.67 -37.01 -32.02
N ILE A 752 -26.04 -36.02 -32.84
CA ILE A 752 -25.97 -34.59 -32.47
C ILE A 752 -26.89 -34.19 -31.30
N GLU A 753 -27.90 -35.00 -31.01
CA GLU A 753 -28.78 -34.88 -29.84
C GLU A 753 -28.09 -35.29 -28.53
N ASN A 754 -26.97 -36.01 -28.62
CA ASN A 754 -26.19 -36.37 -27.45
C ASN A 754 -25.35 -35.19 -26.94
N ILE A 755 -25.07 -35.19 -25.64
CA ILE A 755 -24.12 -34.29 -25.01
C ILE A 755 -22.90 -35.11 -24.62
N LEU A 756 -21.74 -34.77 -25.19
CA LEU A 756 -20.48 -35.45 -24.90
C LEU A 756 -19.82 -34.83 -23.66
N ILE A 757 -19.52 -35.63 -22.65
CA ILE A 757 -18.63 -35.23 -21.55
C ILE A 757 -17.29 -35.92 -21.75
N VAL A 758 -16.22 -35.13 -21.87
CA VAL A 758 -14.84 -35.62 -21.95
C VAL A 758 -14.20 -35.49 -20.58
N GLY A 759 -13.80 -36.62 -19.99
CA GLY A 759 -13.17 -36.73 -18.67
C GLY A 759 -11.82 -36.01 -18.57
N GLU A 760 -11.33 -35.82 -17.34
CA GLU A 760 -10.04 -35.16 -17.10
C GLU A 760 -8.90 -35.94 -17.77
N ASN A 761 -8.02 -35.22 -18.48
CA ASN A 761 -6.86 -35.74 -19.22
C ASN A 761 -7.16 -36.80 -20.29
N ALA A 762 -8.43 -37.05 -20.62
CA ALA A 762 -8.85 -38.01 -21.63
C ALA A 762 -8.23 -37.75 -23.02
N LEU A 763 -8.01 -36.49 -23.40
CA LEU A 763 -7.45 -36.12 -24.71
C LEU A 763 -5.93 -36.35 -24.82
N SER A 764 -5.29 -36.67 -23.71
CA SER A 764 -3.88 -37.03 -23.60
C SER A 764 -3.67 -38.44 -23.06
N SER A 765 -4.75 -39.23 -22.94
CA SER A 765 -4.71 -40.58 -22.42
C SER A 765 -3.81 -41.49 -23.28
N PRO A 766 -3.01 -42.37 -22.67
CA PRO A 766 -2.29 -43.41 -23.43
C PRO A 766 -3.23 -44.39 -24.13
N PHE A 767 -4.51 -44.45 -23.74
CA PHE A 767 -5.53 -45.33 -24.33
C PHE A 767 -6.31 -44.69 -25.50
N LEU A 768 -5.87 -43.51 -25.96
CA LEU A 768 -6.52 -42.79 -27.04
C LEU A 768 -6.14 -43.37 -28.42
N GLN A 769 -7.14 -43.73 -29.23
CA GLN A 769 -6.89 -44.20 -30.60
C GLN A 769 -6.60 -43.03 -31.57
N ARG A 770 -5.95 -43.34 -32.71
CA ARG A 770 -5.42 -42.35 -33.67
C ARG A 770 -6.46 -41.35 -34.19
N ASN A 771 -7.73 -41.76 -34.34
CA ASN A 771 -8.79 -40.94 -34.95
C ASN A 771 -9.73 -40.26 -33.93
N THR A 772 -9.67 -40.63 -32.65
CA THR A 772 -10.60 -40.20 -31.60
C THR A 772 -10.75 -38.67 -31.52
N ILE A 773 -9.65 -37.92 -31.57
CA ILE A 773 -9.66 -36.45 -31.55
C ILE A 773 -10.40 -35.87 -32.77
N LYS A 774 -10.22 -36.49 -33.93
CA LYS A 774 -10.86 -36.07 -35.18
C LYS A 774 -12.36 -36.35 -35.13
N ASP A 775 -12.78 -37.45 -34.53
CA ASP A 775 -14.19 -37.80 -34.34
C ASP A 775 -14.89 -36.82 -33.40
N ILE A 776 -14.26 -36.43 -32.28
CA ILE A 776 -14.77 -35.36 -31.40
C ILE A 776 -14.88 -34.02 -32.16
N SER A 777 -13.85 -33.65 -32.93
CA SER A 777 -13.88 -32.42 -33.74
C SER A 777 -15.01 -32.45 -34.78
N ASN A 778 -15.23 -33.58 -35.45
CA ASN A 778 -16.29 -33.77 -36.44
C ASN A 778 -17.68 -33.75 -35.80
N PHE A 779 -17.85 -34.37 -34.63
CA PHE A 779 -19.09 -34.30 -33.84
C PHE A 779 -19.48 -32.85 -33.54
N LEU A 780 -18.54 -32.05 -33.04
CA LEU A 780 -18.78 -30.62 -32.79
C LEU A 780 -19.16 -29.88 -34.08
N LYS A 781 -18.40 -30.05 -35.17
CA LYS A 781 -18.68 -29.37 -36.44
C LYS A 781 -20.09 -29.64 -36.98
N ARG A 782 -20.61 -30.85 -36.80
CA ARG A 782 -21.95 -31.27 -37.24
C ARG A 782 -23.10 -30.68 -36.40
N GLY A 783 -22.84 -30.09 -35.24
CA GLY A 783 -23.89 -29.59 -34.33
C GLY A 783 -23.84 -30.18 -32.92
N GLY A 784 -22.92 -31.12 -32.67
CA GLY A 784 -22.75 -31.76 -31.39
C GLY A 784 -22.33 -30.79 -30.28
N ARG A 785 -22.57 -31.21 -29.03
CA ARG A 785 -22.30 -30.41 -27.83
C ARG A 785 -21.41 -31.14 -26.87
N ALA A 786 -20.42 -30.45 -26.30
CA ALA A 786 -19.51 -31.08 -25.37
C ALA A 786 -19.16 -30.25 -24.13
N LEU A 787 -18.97 -30.93 -23.01
CA LEU A 787 -18.20 -30.45 -21.87
C LEU A 787 -16.85 -31.16 -21.90
N ILE A 788 -15.77 -30.40 -22.05
CA ILE A 788 -14.40 -30.92 -21.98
C ILE A 788 -13.80 -30.45 -20.66
N LEU A 789 -13.60 -31.39 -19.73
CA LEU A 789 -13.01 -31.13 -18.42
C LEU A 789 -11.49 -30.92 -18.53
N LYS A 790 -10.83 -30.70 -17.38
CA LYS A 790 -9.41 -30.35 -17.27
C LYS A 790 -8.52 -31.25 -18.14
N GLN A 791 -7.71 -30.65 -19.01
CA GLN A 791 -6.77 -31.39 -19.89
C GLN A 791 -5.33 -30.87 -19.74
N GLU A 792 -4.35 -31.76 -19.85
CA GLU A 792 -2.92 -31.40 -19.93
C GLU A 792 -2.63 -30.51 -21.14
N LYS A 793 -3.19 -30.88 -22.30
CA LYS A 793 -3.08 -30.17 -23.59
C LYS A 793 -4.39 -30.31 -24.36
N ILE A 794 -4.79 -29.23 -25.05
CA ILE A 794 -5.90 -29.27 -26.01
C ILE A 794 -5.34 -29.54 -27.42
N PRO A 795 -5.79 -30.60 -28.11
CA PRO A 795 -5.41 -30.86 -29.50
C PRO A 795 -5.84 -29.73 -30.44
N GLN A 796 -5.01 -29.43 -31.44
CA GLN A 796 -5.25 -28.31 -32.38
C GLN A 796 -6.48 -28.52 -33.25
N GLU A 797 -6.85 -29.78 -33.49
CA GLU A 797 -8.02 -30.23 -34.24
C GLU A 797 -9.33 -29.82 -33.55
N ILE A 798 -9.33 -29.66 -32.23
CA ILE A 798 -10.46 -29.10 -31.47
C ILE A 798 -10.35 -27.58 -31.51
N VAL A 799 -9.26 -27.03 -30.97
CA VAL A 799 -8.96 -25.60 -31.00
C VAL A 799 -7.48 -25.35 -30.73
N SER A 800 -6.86 -24.45 -31.49
CA SER A 800 -5.49 -24.03 -31.27
C SER A 800 -5.40 -23.03 -30.11
N ILE A 801 -5.33 -23.54 -28.88
CA ILE A 801 -5.16 -22.75 -27.65
C ILE A 801 -4.12 -23.38 -26.72
N LYS A 802 -3.31 -22.55 -26.08
CA LYS A 802 -2.27 -23.01 -25.16
C LYS A 802 -2.83 -23.18 -23.75
N THR A 803 -2.58 -24.34 -23.15
CA THR A 803 -2.76 -24.56 -21.71
C THR A 803 -1.48 -24.18 -20.97
N THR A 804 -1.59 -23.44 -19.87
CA THR A 804 -0.47 -22.89 -19.11
C THR A 804 -0.56 -23.28 -17.64
N ARG A 805 0.59 -23.54 -17.02
CA ARG A 805 0.68 -23.73 -15.57
C ARG A 805 0.48 -22.38 -14.89
N HIS A 806 -0.77 -22.11 -14.57
CA HIS A 806 -1.22 -20.95 -13.83
C HIS A 806 -2.37 -21.44 -12.96
N SER A 807 -2.13 -21.53 -11.66
CA SER A 807 -3.05 -22.19 -10.73
C SER A 807 -3.73 -21.19 -9.79
N PRO A 808 -4.71 -20.42 -10.28
CA PRO A 808 -5.30 -19.32 -9.53
C PRO A 808 -6.09 -19.82 -8.31
N THR A 809 -6.02 -19.03 -7.25
CA THR A 809 -6.86 -19.17 -6.06
C THR A 809 -8.11 -18.28 -6.11
N MET A 810 -8.18 -17.34 -7.07
CA MET A 810 -9.32 -16.46 -7.30
C MET A 810 -9.60 -16.37 -8.80
N VAL A 811 -10.86 -16.48 -9.20
CA VAL A 811 -11.32 -16.40 -10.59
C VAL A 811 -12.49 -15.43 -10.68
N TYR A 812 -12.55 -14.65 -11.75
CA TYR A 812 -13.49 -13.55 -11.94
C TYR A 812 -14.42 -13.82 -13.13
N MET A 813 -15.72 -13.77 -12.91
CA MET A 813 -16.75 -14.04 -13.94
C MET A 813 -16.74 -12.97 -15.02
N ARG A 814 -16.64 -13.35 -16.30
CA ARG A 814 -16.68 -12.45 -17.47
C ARG A 814 -18.02 -12.42 -18.18
N ALA A 815 -18.96 -13.26 -17.74
CA ALA A 815 -20.29 -13.36 -18.31
C ALA A 815 -21.29 -13.62 -17.17
N LYS A 816 -21.49 -12.65 -16.27
CA LYS A 816 -22.17 -12.89 -14.97
C LYS A 816 -23.62 -13.37 -15.15
N GLY A 817 -24.33 -12.84 -16.14
CA GLY A 817 -25.67 -13.29 -16.53
C GLY A 817 -25.73 -14.59 -17.32
N HIS A 818 -24.61 -15.25 -17.62
CA HIS A 818 -24.59 -16.49 -18.38
C HIS A 818 -25.16 -17.65 -17.54
N PRO A 819 -26.00 -18.55 -18.11
CA PRO A 819 -26.67 -19.61 -17.35
C PRO A 819 -25.76 -20.52 -16.52
N ILE A 820 -24.50 -20.69 -16.94
CA ILE A 820 -23.51 -21.49 -16.22
C ILE A 820 -23.20 -20.95 -14.81
N PHE A 821 -23.38 -19.65 -14.58
CA PHE A 821 -23.14 -19.00 -13.29
C PHE A 821 -24.43 -18.80 -12.48
N ASN A 822 -25.57 -19.36 -12.89
CA ASN A 822 -26.80 -19.29 -12.11
C ASN A 822 -26.57 -19.81 -10.68
N GLY A 823 -26.84 -18.95 -9.68
CA GLY A 823 -26.64 -19.25 -8.26
C GLY A 823 -25.21 -19.08 -7.73
N ILE A 824 -24.26 -18.66 -8.58
CA ILE A 824 -22.86 -18.37 -8.25
C ILE A 824 -22.68 -16.86 -8.07
N GLN A 825 -21.96 -16.49 -7.01
CA GLN A 825 -21.48 -15.13 -6.75
C GLN A 825 -19.98 -15.04 -7.01
N GLU A 826 -19.42 -13.83 -7.13
CA GLU A 826 -17.98 -13.66 -7.43
C GLU A 826 -17.08 -14.33 -6.38
N ASP A 827 -17.40 -14.18 -5.10
CA ASP A 827 -16.62 -14.73 -3.98
C ASP A 827 -16.68 -16.28 -3.92
N ASP A 828 -17.65 -16.90 -4.61
CA ASP A 828 -17.76 -18.36 -4.72
C ASP A 828 -16.68 -18.99 -5.62
N LEU A 829 -15.99 -18.15 -6.41
CA LEU A 829 -14.88 -18.53 -7.29
C LEU A 829 -13.50 -18.22 -6.67
N SER A 830 -13.40 -18.19 -5.34
CA SER A 830 -12.15 -17.94 -4.61
C SER A 830 -11.91 -18.94 -3.50
N PHE A 831 -10.66 -19.36 -3.26
CA PHE A 831 -10.25 -20.21 -2.14
C PHE A 831 -11.05 -21.52 -2.06
N TRP A 832 -10.96 -22.36 -3.10
CA TRP A 832 -11.66 -23.65 -3.15
C TRP A 832 -11.16 -24.63 -2.08
N ASN A 833 -12.09 -25.43 -1.55
CA ASN A 833 -11.83 -26.29 -0.39
C ASN A 833 -10.57 -27.18 -0.56
N GLY A 834 -9.82 -27.35 0.54
CA GLY A 834 -8.55 -28.06 0.57
C GLY A 834 -7.35 -27.14 0.38
N ASN A 835 -6.94 -26.89 -0.87
CA ASN A 835 -5.68 -26.20 -1.22
C ASN A 835 -5.86 -24.76 -1.73
N ASN A 836 -7.07 -24.19 -1.63
CA ASN A 836 -7.44 -22.87 -2.14
C ASN A 836 -7.45 -22.73 -3.69
N ILE A 837 -7.01 -23.74 -4.44
CA ILE A 837 -6.83 -23.66 -5.89
C ILE A 837 -8.16 -23.93 -6.61
N VAL A 838 -8.55 -22.99 -7.48
CA VAL A 838 -9.77 -23.08 -8.32
C VAL A 838 -9.50 -23.89 -9.59
N ALA A 839 -8.35 -23.64 -10.21
CA ALA A 839 -7.88 -24.34 -11.41
C ALA A 839 -6.38 -24.59 -11.27
N GLU A 840 -5.87 -25.75 -11.68
CA GLU A 840 -4.42 -26.02 -11.67
C GLU A 840 -3.71 -25.39 -12.87
N LYS A 841 -4.46 -25.22 -13.96
CA LYS A 841 -4.00 -24.66 -15.22
C LYS A 841 -5.05 -23.70 -15.76
N CYS A 842 -4.60 -22.78 -16.60
CA CYS A 842 -5.49 -21.91 -17.35
C CYS A 842 -5.11 -21.94 -18.82
N PHE A 843 -6.08 -21.66 -19.68
CA PHE A 843 -5.80 -21.28 -21.05
C PHE A 843 -5.19 -19.88 -21.07
N TYR A 844 -4.29 -19.63 -22.01
CA TYR A 844 -3.82 -18.29 -22.33
C TYR A 844 -4.72 -17.69 -23.41
N LYS A 845 -5.28 -16.49 -23.17
CA LYS A 845 -6.17 -15.82 -24.11
C LYS A 845 -5.49 -15.53 -25.44
N ILE A 846 -6.23 -15.72 -26.52
CA ILE A 846 -5.79 -15.50 -27.91
C ILE A 846 -6.82 -14.70 -28.70
N GLU A 847 -6.40 -14.11 -29.81
CA GLU A 847 -7.27 -13.38 -30.74
C GLU A 847 -8.08 -14.34 -31.64
N ASN A 848 -8.98 -15.15 -31.07
CA ASN A 848 -9.74 -16.17 -31.80
C ASN A 848 -11.24 -15.88 -31.84
N LYS A 849 -11.81 -15.81 -33.05
CA LYS A 849 -13.24 -15.53 -33.30
C LYS A 849 -14.21 -16.66 -32.96
N LYS A 850 -13.71 -17.80 -32.51
CA LYS A 850 -14.51 -18.98 -32.13
C LYS A 850 -14.64 -19.14 -30.61
N ILE A 851 -14.00 -18.26 -29.83
CA ILE A 851 -13.89 -18.45 -28.37
C ILE A 851 -14.55 -17.27 -27.66
N ARG A 852 -15.46 -17.59 -26.76
CA ARG A 852 -15.97 -16.67 -25.73
C ARG A 852 -15.33 -17.03 -24.40
N TYR A 853 -14.71 -16.06 -23.75
CA TYR A 853 -14.13 -16.24 -22.42
C TYR A 853 -15.22 -16.11 -21.35
N LEU A 854 -15.37 -17.08 -20.45
CA LEU A 854 -16.47 -17.05 -19.48
C LEU A 854 -16.01 -16.62 -18.09
N ALA A 855 -14.74 -16.86 -17.76
CA ALA A 855 -14.11 -16.40 -16.54
C ALA A 855 -12.62 -16.12 -16.74
N ASP A 856 -12.04 -15.26 -15.92
CA ASP A 856 -10.64 -14.86 -15.99
C ASP A 856 -9.90 -15.09 -14.67
N ALA A 857 -8.60 -15.27 -14.76
CA ALA A 857 -7.67 -15.28 -13.65
C ALA A 857 -6.62 -14.18 -13.82
N GLY A 858 -6.35 -13.45 -12.75
CA GLY A 858 -5.32 -12.42 -12.71
C GLY A 858 -3.92 -13.02 -12.59
N GLY A 859 -2.93 -12.34 -13.16
CA GLY A 859 -1.54 -12.78 -13.09
C GLY A 859 -0.60 -11.92 -13.93
N LYS A 860 0.54 -12.50 -14.32
CA LYS A 860 1.52 -11.80 -15.17
C LYS A 860 0.89 -11.36 -16.48
N GLY A 861 0.82 -10.04 -16.69
CA GLY A 861 0.22 -9.44 -17.88
C GLY A 861 -1.30 -9.20 -17.76
N GLY A 862 -1.89 -9.34 -16.57
CA GLY A 862 -3.29 -8.99 -16.30
C GLY A 862 -4.24 -10.18 -16.34
N LEU A 863 -5.41 -9.98 -16.94
CA LEU A 863 -6.48 -10.97 -17.14
C LEU A 863 -6.29 -11.78 -18.44
N LEU A 864 -5.06 -12.24 -18.69
CA LEU A 864 -4.73 -13.05 -19.88
C LEU A 864 -4.88 -14.55 -19.66
N TYR A 865 -5.19 -14.99 -18.44
CA TYR A 865 -5.42 -16.38 -18.11
C TYR A 865 -6.91 -16.62 -17.91
N THR A 866 -7.42 -17.73 -18.41
CA THR A 866 -8.83 -18.09 -18.31
C THR A 866 -8.99 -19.59 -18.04
N PRO A 867 -9.69 -20.00 -16.98
CA PRO A 867 -9.95 -21.41 -16.70
C PRO A 867 -11.22 -21.92 -17.37
N LEU A 868 -12.00 -21.07 -18.04
CA LEU A 868 -13.32 -21.44 -18.55
C LEU A 868 -13.63 -20.68 -19.84
N ILE A 869 -13.81 -21.43 -20.93
CA ILE A 869 -14.14 -20.87 -22.24
C ILE A 869 -15.30 -21.64 -22.88
N GLU A 870 -16.02 -20.94 -23.73
CA GLU A 870 -17.00 -21.50 -24.66
C GLU A 870 -16.44 -21.43 -26.08
N LEU A 871 -16.43 -22.57 -26.76
CA LEU A 871 -15.92 -22.77 -28.10
C LEU A 871 -17.07 -23.01 -29.07
N PHE A 872 -17.08 -22.28 -30.18
CA PHE A 872 -18.01 -22.44 -31.29
C PHE A 872 -17.31 -23.14 -32.45
N SER A 873 -17.84 -24.27 -32.92
CA SER A 873 -17.22 -25.08 -33.98
C SER A 873 -18.26 -25.62 -34.96
N GLY A 874 -18.28 -25.10 -36.19
CA GLY A 874 -19.33 -25.42 -37.15
C GLY A 874 -20.69 -24.99 -36.60
N ASN A 875 -21.65 -25.93 -36.56
CA ASN A 875 -22.96 -25.69 -35.94
C ASN A 875 -23.01 -26.08 -34.44
N GLY A 876 -21.93 -26.63 -33.88
CA GLY A 876 -21.88 -27.12 -32.51
C GLY A 876 -21.09 -26.21 -31.58
N LYS A 877 -21.13 -26.55 -30.28
CA LYS A 877 -20.45 -25.78 -29.23
C LYS A 877 -19.89 -26.66 -28.13
N ALA A 878 -18.81 -26.22 -27.50
CA ALA A 878 -18.20 -26.91 -26.38
C ALA A 878 -17.84 -25.95 -25.25
N VAL A 879 -18.02 -26.37 -24.01
CA VAL A 879 -17.46 -25.69 -22.84
C VAL A 879 -16.18 -26.40 -22.45
N LEU A 880 -15.05 -25.70 -22.52
CA LEU A 880 -13.75 -26.21 -22.09
C LEU A 880 -13.44 -25.62 -20.71
N CYS A 881 -13.27 -26.50 -19.72
CA CYS A 881 -13.13 -26.12 -18.32
C CYS A 881 -11.84 -26.69 -17.72
N GLN A 882 -10.99 -25.82 -17.19
CA GLN A 882 -9.78 -26.16 -16.43
C GLN A 882 -9.95 -25.97 -14.92
N MET A 883 -11.13 -25.50 -14.47
CA MET A 883 -11.48 -25.51 -13.06
C MET A 883 -11.54 -26.95 -12.55
N ASN A 884 -11.19 -27.18 -11.28
CA ASN A 884 -11.17 -28.51 -10.67
C ASN A 884 -12.61 -29.01 -10.35
N LEU A 885 -13.46 -29.13 -11.36
CA LEU A 885 -14.88 -29.49 -11.19
C LEU A 885 -15.06 -30.92 -10.72
N ALA A 886 -14.35 -31.89 -11.32
CA ALA A 886 -14.46 -33.30 -11.00
C ALA A 886 -13.85 -33.60 -9.62
N GLU A 887 -12.56 -33.25 -9.43
CA GLU A 887 -11.84 -33.46 -8.17
C GLU A 887 -12.57 -32.84 -6.96
N LYS A 888 -13.11 -31.61 -7.12
CA LYS A 888 -13.75 -30.89 -6.01
C LYS A 888 -15.25 -31.11 -5.91
N PHE A 889 -15.88 -31.85 -6.82
CA PHE A 889 -17.34 -32.02 -6.90
C PHE A 889 -18.00 -32.36 -5.56
N LYS A 890 -17.38 -33.25 -4.77
CA LYS A 890 -17.93 -33.71 -3.48
C LYS A 890 -17.75 -32.72 -2.34
N SER A 891 -16.79 -31.80 -2.47
CA SER A 891 -16.25 -31.01 -1.37
C SER A 891 -16.47 -29.50 -1.50
N GLU A 892 -16.86 -29.05 -2.69
CA GLU A 892 -16.95 -27.64 -3.07
C GLU A 892 -18.29 -27.36 -3.77
N PRO A 893 -19.25 -26.68 -3.11
CA PRO A 893 -20.56 -26.37 -3.69
C PRO A 893 -20.49 -25.68 -5.05
N SER A 894 -19.55 -24.74 -5.24
CA SER A 894 -19.40 -24.03 -6.51
C SER A 894 -19.05 -24.97 -7.66
N ALA A 895 -18.17 -25.94 -7.41
CA ALA A 895 -17.77 -26.93 -8.42
C ALA A 895 -18.97 -27.77 -8.88
N GLN A 896 -19.79 -28.25 -7.94
CA GLN A 896 -21.00 -29.01 -8.24
C GLN A 896 -22.04 -28.20 -9.04
N ILE A 897 -22.30 -26.95 -8.63
CA ILE A 897 -23.29 -26.08 -9.27
C ILE A 897 -22.85 -25.72 -10.69
N ILE A 898 -21.59 -25.31 -10.87
CA ILE A 898 -21.06 -24.94 -12.20
C ILE A 898 -21.09 -26.14 -13.14
N PHE A 899 -20.65 -27.31 -12.66
CA PHE A 899 -20.69 -28.55 -13.45
C PHE A 899 -22.12 -28.85 -13.93
N SER A 900 -23.10 -28.73 -13.04
CA SER A 900 -24.52 -28.96 -13.37
C SER A 900 -25.09 -27.92 -14.33
N ASN A 901 -24.78 -26.65 -14.09
CA ASN A 901 -25.27 -25.56 -14.92
C ASN A 901 -24.70 -25.66 -16.33
N ILE A 902 -23.45 -26.13 -16.50
CA ILE A 902 -22.87 -26.37 -17.82
C ILE A 902 -23.65 -27.48 -18.55
N ILE A 903 -23.93 -28.61 -17.90
CA ILE A 903 -24.72 -29.69 -18.50
C ILE A 903 -26.11 -29.20 -18.89
N ASN A 904 -26.80 -28.51 -17.98
CA ASN A 904 -28.13 -27.95 -18.23
C ASN A 904 -28.12 -26.94 -19.37
N TYR A 905 -27.10 -26.07 -19.42
CA TYR A 905 -26.92 -25.12 -20.50
C TYR A 905 -26.70 -25.83 -21.84
N LEU A 906 -25.88 -26.87 -21.90
CA LEU A 906 -25.67 -27.66 -23.13
C LEU A 906 -26.93 -28.43 -23.54
N ASN A 907 -27.78 -28.84 -22.58
CA ASN A 907 -29.02 -29.57 -22.87
C ASN A 907 -30.16 -28.66 -23.33
N SER A 908 -30.29 -27.46 -22.76
CA SER A 908 -31.40 -26.55 -23.05
C SER A 908 -31.36 -25.93 -24.46
N GLN A 909 -30.23 -26.02 -25.14
CA GLN A 909 -30.07 -25.50 -26.50
C GLN A 909 -30.83 -26.40 -27.49
N LYS A 910 -31.46 -25.86 -28.54
CA LYS A 910 -32.10 -26.67 -29.60
C LYS A 910 -31.11 -26.95 -30.74
N GLY A 911 -31.11 -28.16 -31.27
CA GLY A 911 -30.06 -28.70 -32.15
C GLY A 911 -30.02 -28.18 -33.59
N ASN A 912 -30.94 -27.29 -34.01
CA ASN A 912 -31.13 -26.97 -35.42
C ASN A 912 -31.25 -25.46 -35.65
N ASN A 913 -30.15 -24.71 -35.56
CA ASN A 913 -30.03 -23.43 -36.27
C ASN A 913 -28.84 -23.53 -37.22
N THR A 914 -29.13 -23.65 -38.52
CA THR A 914 -28.13 -23.58 -39.59
C THR A 914 -27.41 -22.24 -39.50
N HIS A 915 -26.11 -22.25 -39.19
CA HIS A 915 -25.30 -21.05 -39.03
C HIS A 915 -25.03 -20.38 -40.39
N THR A 916 -25.93 -19.52 -40.87
CA THR A 916 -25.71 -18.79 -42.14
C THR A 916 -26.16 -17.32 -42.11
N GLY A 917 -26.05 -16.65 -40.97
CA GLY A 917 -26.25 -15.21 -40.91
C GLY A 917 -25.03 -14.54 -41.49
N LYS A 918 -25.27 -13.86 -42.60
CA LYS A 918 -24.24 -13.18 -43.36
C LYS A 918 -23.91 -11.86 -42.65
N ILE A 919 -22.63 -11.51 -42.67
CA ILE A 919 -22.16 -10.19 -42.23
C ILE A 919 -22.06 -9.33 -43.49
N TYR A 920 -22.71 -8.18 -43.50
CA TYR A 920 -22.73 -7.25 -44.62
C TYR A 920 -22.00 -5.96 -44.26
N TYR A 921 -21.30 -5.39 -45.23
CA TYR A 921 -20.76 -4.04 -45.16
C TYR A 921 -21.60 -3.16 -46.07
N ILE A 922 -22.43 -2.32 -45.47
CA ILE A 922 -23.54 -1.64 -46.17
C ILE A 922 -23.25 -0.16 -46.41
N GLU A 923 -22.40 0.47 -45.60
CA GLU A 923 -22.00 1.87 -45.77
C GLU A 923 -20.67 2.14 -45.07
N GLY A 924 -19.80 2.97 -45.66
CA GLY A 924 -18.60 3.48 -44.98
C GLY A 924 -17.38 3.66 -45.88
N ASN A 925 -16.28 4.10 -45.27
CA ASN A 925 -14.98 4.29 -45.93
C ASN A 925 -14.18 2.99 -46.07
N ASP A 926 -13.11 2.99 -46.88
CA ASP A 926 -12.30 1.78 -47.06
C ASP A 926 -11.49 1.40 -45.80
N ASP A 927 -11.27 2.35 -44.88
CA ASP A 927 -10.58 2.11 -43.62
C ASP A 927 -11.34 1.16 -42.68
N LEU A 928 -12.66 1.34 -42.51
CA LEU A 928 -13.45 0.42 -41.69
C LEU A 928 -13.44 -1.01 -42.28
N LEU A 929 -13.59 -1.14 -43.59
CA LEU A 929 -13.52 -2.44 -44.27
C LEU A 929 -12.14 -3.08 -44.09
N LYS A 930 -11.06 -2.28 -44.18
CA LYS A 930 -9.69 -2.71 -43.88
C LYS A 930 -9.54 -3.18 -42.44
N TYR A 931 -10.13 -2.47 -41.48
CA TYR A 931 -10.07 -2.85 -40.06
C TYR A 931 -10.81 -4.16 -39.79
N LEU A 932 -12.03 -4.32 -40.33
CA LEU A 932 -12.80 -5.57 -40.24
C LEU A 932 -11.99 -6.75 -40.78
N LYS A 933 -11.39 -6.61 -41.96
CA LYS A 933 -10.51 -7.62 -42.56
C LYS A 933 -9.29 -7.93 -41.69
N ALA A 934 -8.65 -6.91 -41.12
CA ALA A 934 -7.49 -7.07 -40.23
C ALA A 934 -7.83 -7.80 -38.92
N PHE A 935 -9.07 -7.66 -38.44
CA PHE A 935 -9.59 -8.42 -37.30
C PHE A 935 -10.06 -9.84 -37.69
N GLY A 936 -10.14 -10.16 -38.98
CA GLY A 936 -10.52 -11.49 -39.49
C GLY A 936 -12.03 -11.64 -39.74
N ILE A 937 -12.72 -10.51 -39.88
CA ILE A 937 -14.13 -10.38 -40.26
C ILE A 937 -14.17 -10.05 -41.75
N ASN A 938 -14.79 -10.92 -42.54
CA ASN A 938 -14.89 -10.78 -43.99
C ASN A 938 -16.36 -10.52 -44.36
N PRO A 939 -16.84 -9.27 -44.29
CA PRO A 939 -18.21 -8.95 -44.65
C PRO A 939 -18.40 -9.01 -46.18
N ILE A 940 -19.62 -9.27 -46.61
CA ILE A 940 -20.05 -9.10 -48.01
C ILE A 940 -20.17 -7.59 -48.25
N ASP A 941 -19.39 -7.02 -49.16
CA ASP A 941 -19.46 -5.60 -49.52
C ASP A 941 -20.70 -5.35 -50.38
N SER A 942 -21.70 -4.66 -49.82
CA SER A 942 -23.00 -4.40 -50.45
C SER A 942 -23.30 -2.91 -50.55
N ARG A 943 -22.28 -2.04 -50.46
CA ARG A 943 -22.42 -0.57 -50.54
C ARG A 943 -23.13 -0.08 -51.80
N ASN A 944 -23.06 -0.83 -52.90
CA ASN A 944 -23.68 -0.49 -54.19
C ASN A 944 -24.88 -1.37 -54.57
N GLN A 945 -25.30 -2.32 -53.70
CA GLN A 945 -26.34 -3.30 -54.03
C GLN A 945 -27.11 -3.76 -52.77
N LEU A 946 -27.91 -2.86 -52.20
CA LEU A 946 -28.65 -3.14 -50.95
C LEU A 946 -29.77 -4.18 -51.11
N GLN A 947 -30.26 -4.44 -52.33
CA GLN A 947 -31.30 -5.44 -52.59
C GLN A 947 -30.86 -6.86 -52.17
N VAL A 948 -29.55 -7.12 -52.07
CA VAL A 948 -29.02 -8.39 -51.55
C VAL A 948 -29.46 -8.66 -50.10
N LEU A 949 -29.83 -7.62 -49.34
CA LEU A 949 -30.34 -7.75 -47.98
C LEU A 949 -31.77 -8.29 -47.93
N GLU A 950 -32.60 -8.07 -48.95
CA GLU A 950 -34.00 -8.54 -48.99
C GLU A 950 -34.08 -10.07 -48.88
N GLN A 951 -33.09 -10.76 -49.45
CA GLN A 951 -32.95 -12.21 -49.44
C GLN A 951 -32.33 -12.77 -48.14
N ALA A 952 -31.86 -11.90 -47.24
CA ALA A 952 -31.30 -12.31 -45.95
C ALA A 952 -32.41 -12.42 -44.89
N SER A 953 -32.45 -13.52 -44.14
CA SER A 953 -33.41 -13.73 -43.05
C SER A 953 -33.12 -12.84 -41.84
N ARG A 954 -31.94 -13.00 -41.23
CA ARG A 954 -31.35 -12.07 -40.25
C ARG A 954 -29.86 -11.92 -40.51
N CYS A 955 -29.34 -10.72 -40.35
CA CYS A 955 -27.94 -10.43 -40.64
C CYS A 955 -27.32 -9.41 -39.69
N LEU A 956 -25.99 -9.30 -39.75
CA LEU A 956 -25.22 -8.24 -39.08
C LEU A 956 -24.73 -7.26 -40.13
N MET A 957 -25.14 -6.00 -40.03
CA MET A 957 -24.84 -4.96 -41.01
C MET A 957 -23.89 -3.93 -40.41
N PHE A 958 -22.71 -3.71 -41.01
CA PHE A 958 -21.77 -2.68 -40.59
C PHE A 958 -21.92 -1.41 -41.43
N ALA A 959 -22.00 -0.26 -40.75
CA ALA A 959 -22.14 1.06 -41.34
C ALA A 959 -21.20 2.08 -40.68
N ASN A 960 -20.57 2.96 -41.48
CA ASN A 960 -19.93 4.20 -41.02
C ASN A 960 -20.60 5.41 -41.71
N PRO A 961 -21.46 6.17 -41.01
CA PRO A 961 -22.26 7.27 -41.59
C PRO A 961 -21.46 8.49 -42.09
N ASN A 962 -20.13 8.49 -41.94
CA ASN A 962 -19.26 9.54 -42.49
C ASN A 962 -18.96 9.37 -43.99
N ALA A 963 -19.49 8.34 -44.65
CA ALA A 963 -19.42 8.19 -46.09
C ALA A 963 -20.20 9.29 -46.85
N LYS A 964 -19.87 9.48 -48.14
CA LYS A 964 -20.47 10.50 -49.02
C LYS A 964 -21.95 10.20 -49.38
N SER A 965 -22.32 8.92 -49.52
CA SER A 965 -23.69 8.46 -49.70
C SER A 965 -24.30 8.08 -48.35
N SER A 966 -25.53 8.49 -48.05
CA SER A 966 -26.23 8.18 -46.79
C SER A 966 -27.30 7.12 -47.02
N LEU A 967 -26.88 5.85 -47.06
CA LEU A 967 -27.72 4.67 -47.24
C LEU A 967 -28.29 4.12 -45.92
N VAL A 968 -27.73 4.50 -44.76
CA VAL A 968 -28.09 3.99 -43.42
C VAL A 968 -29.58 4.12 -43.10
N ASN A 969 -30.29 5.10 -43.68
CA ASN A 969 -31.74 5.32 -43.47
C ASN A 969 -32.66 4.66 -44.51
N SER A 970 -32.12 3.87 -45.45
CA SER A 970 -32.94 3.20 -46.46
C SER A 970 -33.99 2.30 -45.82
N ASP A 971 -35.19 2.23 -46.40
CA ASP A 971 -36.29 1.44 -45.84
C ASP A 971 -35.94 -0.05 -45.74
N ILE A 972 -35.15 -0.59 -46.68
CA ILE A 972 -34.63 -1.96 -46.64
C ILE A 972 -33.88 -2.25 -45.33
N ILE A 973 -32.99 -1.35 -44.90
CA ILE A 973 -32.23 -1.52 -43.65
C ILE A 973 -33.16 -1.45 -42.44
N VAL A 974 -34.08 -0.48 -42.43
CA VAL A 974 -35.05 -0.30 -41.34
C VAL A 974 -35.93 -1.55 -41.17
N GLU A 975 -36.44 -2.10 -42.26
CA GLU A 975 -37.24 -3.32 -42.26
C GLU A 975 -36.42 -4.52 -41.76
N LYS A 976 -35.18 -4.68 -42.23
CA LYS A 976 -34.32 -5.79 -41.77
C LYS A 976 -34.02 -5.73 -40.27
N ILE A 977 -33.83 -4.53 -39.70
CA ILE A 977 -33.67 -4.37 -38.25
C ILE A 977 -34.98 -4.77 -37.55
N LYS A 978 -36.14 -4.32 -38.04
CA LYS A 978 -37.45 -4.70 -37.45
C LYS A 978 -37.69 -6.21 -37.49
N GLU A 979 -37.17 -6.92 -38.50
CA GLU A 979 -37.22 -8.38 -38.65
C GLU A 979 -36.29 -9.15 -37.70
N GLY A 980 -35.33 -8.48 -37.05
CA GLY A 980 -34.40 -9.09 -36.10
C GLY A 980 -32.92 -9.00 -36.48
N SER A 981 -32.56 -8.24 -37.53
CA SER A 981 -31.15 -7.99 -37.88
C SER A 981 -30.51 -6.95 -36.96
N ILE A 982 -29.18 -6.93 -36.92
CA ILE A 982 -28.39 -6.00 -36.11
C ILE A 982 -27.70 -4.99 -37.02
N LEU A 983 -27.88 -3.70 -36.76
CA LEU A 983 -27.12 -2.63 -37.40
C LEU A 983 -25.99 -2.15 -36.48
N TYR A 984 -24.74 -2.26 -36.93
CA TYR A 984 -23.54 -1.78 -36.24
C TYR A 984 -23.08 -0.47 -36.88
N ILE A 985 -23.22 0.62 -36.13
CA ILE A 985 -22.85 1.98 -36.54
C ILE A 985 -21.51 2.35 -35.90
N LYS A 986 -20.51 2.64 -36.73
CA LYS A 986 -19.16 2.99 -36.32
C LYS A 986 -18.88 4.49 -36.49
N GLU A 987 -18.28 5.12 -35.48
CA GLU A 987 -17.71 6.48 -35.53
C GLU A 987 -18.71 7.55 -35.99
N LEU A 988 -19.53 8.05 -35.08
CA LEU A 988 -20.36 9.21 -35.38
C LEU A 988 -19.55 10.48 -35.14
N THR A 989 -19.79 11.50 -35.93
CA THR A 989 -19.23 12.84 -35.71
C THR A 989 -20.36 13.83 -35.47
N PRO A 990 -20.10 15.00 -34.87
CA PRO A 990 -21.14 16.02 -34.70
C PRO A 990 -21.88 16.39 -36.00
N SER A 991 -21.24 16.26 -37.17
CA SER A 991 -21.87 16.51 -38.46
C SER A 991 -22.67 15.33 -39.02
N THR A 992 -22.52 14.12 -38.48
CA THR A 992 -23.19 12.90 -38.98
C THR A 992 -24.16 12.27 -38.00
N VAL A 993 -24.21 12.74 -36.74
CA VAL A 993 -25.15 12.23 -35.73
C VAL A 993 -26.61 12.39 -36.16
N GLY A 994 -26.97 13.50 -36.83
CA GLY A 994 -28.32 13.72 -37.35
C GLY A 994 -28.74 12.72 -38.43
N LYS A 995 -27.78 12.05 -39.10
CA LYS A 995 -28.09 11.03 -40.12
C LYS A 995 -28.71 9.77 -39.53
N ILE A 996 -28.65 9.54 -38.22
CA ILE A 996 -29.19 8.33 -37.60
C ILE A 996 -30.40 8.61 -36.71
N GLY A 997 -30.98 9.82 -36.76
CA GLY A 997 -32.09 10.22 -35.90
C GLY A 997 -33.31 9.29 -35.96
N ARG A 998 -33.63 8.71 -37.12
CA ARG A 998 -34.76 7.75 -37.32
C ARG A 998 -34.65 6.48 -36.46
N PHE A 999 -33.46 6.17 -35.98
CA PHE A 999 -33.14 4.99 -35.20
C PHE A 999 -33.09 5.24 -33.69
N LEU A 1000 -33.02 6.51 -33.29
CA LEU A 1000 -32.82 6.89 -31.90
C LEU A 1000 -34.16 7.27 -31.28
N PRO A 1001 -34.44 6.83 -30.04
CA PRO A 1001 -35.64 7.23 -29.33
C PRO A 1001 -35.59 8.68 -28.83
N TYR A 1002 -34.41 9.30 -28.78
CA TYR A 1002 -34.15 10.65 -28.28
C TYR A 1002 -33.00 11.29 -29.07
N ASP A 1003 -32.93 12.62 -29.06
CA ASP A 1003 -31.79 13.34 -29.63
C ASP A 1003 -30.51 13.08 -28.81
N ILE A 1004 -29.41 12.81 -29.51
CA ILE A 1004 -28.10 12.60 -28.89
C ILE A 1004 -27.10 13.65 -29.37
N LYS A 1005 -26.28 14.12 -28.43
CA LYS A 1005 -25.13 15.00 -28.69
C LYS A 1005 -23.83 14.22 -28.55
N LEU A 1006 -22.80 14.67 -29.27
CA LEU A 1006 -21.46 14.09 -29.22
C LEU A 1006 -20.49 15.09 -28.62
N GLU A 1007 -19.83 14.69 -27.53
CA GLU A 1007 -18.92 15.55 -26.77
C GLU A 1007 -17.54 14.91 -26.64
N LYS A 1008 -16.48 15.71 -26.56
CA LYS A 1008 -15.14 15.16 -26.30
C LYS A 1008 -15.04 14.70 -24.85
N PRO A 1009 -14.76 13.41 -24.57
CA PRO A 1009 -14.64 12.94 -23.20
C PRO A 1009 -13.33 13.41 -22.56
N ILE A 1010 -13.33 13.48 -21.23
CA ILE A 1010 -12.14 13.79 -20.43
C ILE A 1010 -11.28 12.53 -20.28
N HIS A 1011 -9.96 12.72 -20.16
CA HIS A 1011 -8.87 11.72 -20.21
C HIS A 1011 -8.97 10.56 -19.20
N LEU A 1012 -9.87 9.61 -19.40
CA LEU A 1012 -10.04 8.43 -18.56
C LEU A 1012 -10.04 7.15 -19.41
N PRO A 1013 -9.54 6.01 -18.87
CA PRO A 1013 -9.61 4.75 -19.57
C PRO A 1013 -11.09 4.32 -19.64
N PRO A 1014 -11.59 3.93 -20.82
CA PRO A 1014 -12.94 3.40 -20.91
C PRO A 1014 -13.09 2.09 -20.12
N PHE A 1015 -14.26 1.87 -19.55
CA PHE A 1015 -14.58 0.65 -18.80
C PHE A 1015 -16.01 0.19 -19.03
N ILE A 1016 -16.25 -1.10 -18.84
CA ILE A 1016 -17.52 -1.77 -19.07
C ILE A 1016 -18.49 -1.43 -17.92
N VAL A 1017 -19.72 -1.04 -18.26
CA VAL A 1017 -20.73 -0.65 -17.27
C VAL A 1017 -21.95 -1.58 -17.18
N SER A 1018 -22.18 -2.40 -18.20
CA SER A 1018 -23.34 -3.30 -18.31
C SER A 1018 -22.94 -4.76 -18.48
N ASP A 1019 -23.71 -5.66 -17.88
CA ASP A 1019 -23.62 -7.12 -18.06
C ASP A 1019 -24.57 -7.56 -19.19
N SER A 1020 -24.34 -7.02 -20.39
CA SER A 1020 -25.07 -7.41 -21.59
C SER A 1020 -24.45 -8.68 -22.20
N PRO A 1021 -25.24 -9.60 -22.79
CA PRO A 1021 -24.72 -10.73 -23.55
C PRO A 1021 -23.68 -10.35 -24.62
N PHE A 1022 -23.75 -9.12 -25.16
CA PHE A 1022 -22.77 -8.60 -26.11
C PHE A 1022 -21.38 -8.39 -25.48
N MET A 1023 -21.34 -8.08 -24.18
CA MET A 1023 -20.10 -7.83 -23.43
C MET A 1023 -19.51 -9.09 -22.80
N TRP A 1024 -20.19 -10.23 -22.86
CA TRP A 1024 -19.72 -11.47 -22.27
C TRP A 1024 -18.36 -11.91 -22.84
N GLY A 1025 -17.39 -12.10 -21.94
CA GLY A 1025 -16.02 -12.47 -22.29
C GLY A 1025 -15.07 -11.33 -22.62
N ILE A 1026 -15.52 -10.09 -22.47
CA ILE A 1026 -14.70 -8.89 -22.61
C ILE A 1026 -14.34 -8.37 -21.21
N SER A 1027 -13.07 -7.98 -21.02
CA SER A 1027 -12.60 -7.35 -19.77
C SER A 1027 -12.21 -5.88 -20.01
N ASN A 1028 -12.10 -5.09 -18.95
CA ASN A 1028 -11.60 -3.73 -19.00
C ASN A 1028 -10.14 -3.67 -19.48
N GLN A 1029 -9.37 -4.77 -19.39
CA GLN A 1029 -8.02 -4.84 -19.93
C GLN A 1029 -7.99 -4.53 -21.43
N GLU A 1030 -9.00 -5.01 -22.18
CA GLU A 1030 -9.12 -4.76 -23.61
C GLU A 1030 -9.30 -3.27 -23.95
N LEU A 1031 -9.81 -2.47 -23.00
CA LEU A 1031 -10.07 -1.03 -23.15
C LEU A 1031 -8.97 -0.14 -22.54
N TYR A 1032 -8.00 -0.71 -21.83
CA TYR A 1032 -6.93 0.03 -21.16
C TYR A 1032 -5.72 0.23 -22.08
N TRP A 1033 -5.70 1.30 -22.89
CA TRP A 1033 -4.64 1.56 -23.87
C TRP A 1033 -3.60 2.56 -23.34
N THR A 1034 -2.33 2.23 -23.46
CA THR A 1034 -1.20 3.07 -23.03
C THR A 1034 -0.52 3.73 -24.24
N SER A 1035 0.10 4.90 -24.03
CA SER A 1035 0.92 5.58 -25.03
C SER A 1035 2.41 5.22 -24.90
N VAL A 1036 3.13 5.13 -26.02
CA VAL A 1036 4.50 4.58 -26.11
C VAL A 1036 5.59 5.54 -25.57
N LYS A 1037 5.27 6.76 -25.10
CA LYS A 1037 6.31 7.70 -24.66
C LYS A 1037 6.89 7.30 -23.29
N PRO A 1038 8.17 6.88 -23.20
CA PRO A 1038 8.81 6.67 -21.92
C PRO A 1038 9.16 8.05 -21.34
N GLY A 1039 8.38 8.49 -20.35
CA GLY A 1039 8.81 9.55 -19.43
C GLY A 1039 9.66 8.96 -18.30
N LEU A 1040 10.58 9.76 -17.76
CA LEU A 1040 11.41 9.43 -16.59
C LEU A 1040 10.53 9.13 -15.34
N ALA A 1041 10.94 8.11 -14.57
CA ALA A 1041 10.44 7.65 -13.25
C ALA A 1041 9.15 6.78 -13.19
N GLN A 1042 8.97 6.12 -12.05
CA GLN A 1042 8.01 5.06 -11.64
C GLN A 1042 6.50 5.42 -11.73
N ASN A 1043 6.13 6.43 -12.52
CA ASN A 1043 4.74 6.85 -12.71
C ASN A 1043 3.92 5.83 -13.53
N PRO A 1044 2.59 5.76 -13.33
CA PRO A 1044 1.71 5.01 -14.21
C PRO A 1044 1.99 5.30 -15.68
N LEU A 1045 1.89 4.28 -16.53
CA LEU A 1045 2.04 4.51 -17.97
C LEU A 1045 0.96 5.48 -18.46
N PRO A 1046 1.32 6.52 -19.24
CA PRO A 1046 0.36 7.50 -19.70
C PRO A 1046 -0.69 6.84 -20.61
N LEU A 1047 -1.96 6.98 -20.25
CA LEU A 1047 -3.08 6.48 -21.03
C LEU A 1047 -3.19 7.18 -22.38
N LYS A 1048 -3.64 6.41 -23.37
CA LYS A 1048 -4.05 6.94 -24.67
C LYS A 1048 -5.33 7.76 -24.48
N ARG A 1049 -5.38 8.96 -25.05
CA ARG A 1049 -6.43 9.97 -24.78
C ARG A 1049 -7.57 9.97 -25.80
N ASP A 1050 -7.36 9.32 -26.95
CA ASP A 1050 -8.24 9.28 -28.11
C ASP A 1050 -8.95 7.92 -28.27
N ILE A 1051 -9.04 7.13 -27.19
CA ILE A 1051 -9.72 5.82 -27.20
C ILE A 1051 -11.20 5.98 -27.57
N ILE A 1052 -11.86 7.00 -27.02
CA ILE A 1052 -13.20 7.46 -27.42
C ILE A 1052 -13.04 8.93 -27.85
N PRO A 1053 -13.03 9.24 -29.17
CA PRO A 1053 -12.89 10.61 -29.64
C PRO A 1053 -14.09 11.49 -29.27
N PHE A 1054 -15.29 10.90 -29.33
CA PHE A 1054 -16.55 11.53 -28.94
C PHE A 1054 -17.40 10.57 -28.11
N ALA A 1055 -17.86 11.00 -26.94
CA ALA A 1055 -18.81 10.28 -26.12
C ALA A 1055 -20.24 10.77 -26.42
N ILE A 1056 -21.20 9.86 -26.30
CA ILE A 1056 -22.63 10.09 -26.50
C ILE A 1056 -23.22 10.73 -25.25
N HIS A 1057 -23.92 11.84 -25.44
CA HIS A 1057 -24.64 12.58 -24.41
C HIS A 1057 -26.14 12.59 -24.76
N PHE A 1058 -26.98 12.33 -23.76
CA PHE A 1058 -28.44 12.40 -23.88
C PHE A 1058 -28.89 13.71 -23.23
N GLU A 1059 -29.80 14.47 -23.84
CA GLU A 1059 -30.30 15.72 -23.27
C GLU A 1059 -31.22 15.46 -22.05
N ASP A 1060 -31.03 16.23 -20.98
CA ASP A 1060 -31.66 16.01 -19.66
C ASP A 1060 -33.21 16.16 -19.65
N ASN A 1061 -33.85 16.71 -20.69
CA ASN A 1061 -35.28 17.06 -20.70
C ASN A 1061 -36.22 16.01 -21.33
N GLN A 1062 -35.74 14.84 -21.76
CA GLN A 1062 -36.55 13.86 -22.51
C GLN A 1062 -36.74 12.50 -21.78
N LEU A 1063 -36.36 12.41 -20.51
CA LEU A 1063 -36.38 11.14 -19.75
C LEU A 1063 -37.68 10.83 -19.01
N ASP A 1064 -38.69 11.71 -19.00
CA ASP A 1064 -39.95 11.48 -18.26
C ASP A 1064 -41.19 11.79 -19.11
N GLU A 1065 -42.01 10.76 -19.33
CA GLU A 1065 -43.47 10.90 -19.49
C GLU A 1065 -44.23 9.57 -19.29
N ASP A 1066 -43.55 8.41 -19.22
CA ASP A 1066 -44.22 7.10 -19.18
C ASP A 1066 -44.03 6.30 -17.85
N TYR A 1067 -43.79 7.03 -16.75
CA TYR A 1067 -43.53 6.48 -15.42
C TYR A 1067 -44.76 6.58 -14.51
N SER A 1068 -45.53 5.50 -14.41
CA SER A 1068 -46.43 5.29 -13.28
C SER A 1068 -45.86 4.18 -12.38
N GLN A 1069 -45.43 4.55 -11.17
CA GLN A 1069 -45.93 3.97 -9.91
C GLN A 1069 -45.27 4.63 -8.69
N GLU A 1070 -46.14 4.92 -7.71
CA GLU A 1070 -45.89 5.20 -6.29
C GLU A 1070 -44.53 5.80 -5.93
N GLU A 1071 -44.50 7.13 -5.89
CA GLU A 1071 -43.46 7.89 -5.22
C GLU A 1071 -43.38 7.47 -3.74
N GLN A 1072 -42.36 6.70 -3.38
CA GLN A 1072 -41.76 6.85 -2.05
C GLN A 1072 -40.58 7.78 -2.21
N GLU A 1073 -40.73 8.98 -1.66
CA GLU A 1073 -39.73 10.04 -1.69
C GLU A 1073 -38.33 9.52 -1.35
N ILE A 1074 -37.40 9.87 -2.23
CA ILE A 1074 -35.99 9.95 -1.86
C ILE A 1074 -35.89 11.18 -0.95
N GLU A 1075 -35.94 10.95 0.36
CA GLU A 1075 -35.62 11.97 1.37
C GLU A 1075 -34.10 12.18 1.40
N ILE A 1076 -33.58 12.83 0.35
CA ILE A 1076 -32.42 13.69 0.47
C ILE A 1076 -33.00 14.96 1.06
N ASP A 1077 -32.46 15.48 2.16
CA ASP A 1077 -32.82 16.79 2.73
C ASP A 1077 -32.81 17.81 1.57
N LYS A 1078 -34.00 18.06 1.00
CA LYS A 1078 -34.17 18.55 -0.36
C LYS A 1078 -33.64 19.97 -0.32
N SER A 1079 -32.50 20.17 -0.96
CA SER A 1079 -31.74 21.41 -0.98
C SER A 1079 -30.97 21.75 0.31
N ALA A 1080 -29.87 21.03 0.57
CA ALA A 1080 -28.76 21.62 1.29
C ALA A 1080 -28.11 22.73 0.41
N PHE A 1081 -28.78 23.88 0.27
CA PHE A 1081 -28.18 25.12 -0.19
C PHE A 1081 -27.15 25.56 0.86
N ILE A 1082 -25.96 24.96 0.84
CA ILE A 1082 -24.88 25.43 1.70
C ILE A 1082 -24.29 26.67 1.05
N LYS A 1083 -24.90 27.82 1.36
CA LYS A 1083 -24.45 29.15 0.94
C LYS A 1083 -23.20 29.53 1.74
N ASN A 1084 -22.07 28.91 1.43
CA ASN A 1084 -20.80 29.25 2.08
C ASN A 1084 -20.12 30.40 1.33
N SER A 1085 -20.72 31.59 1.49
CA SER A 1085 -20.37 32.95 0.99
C SER A 1085 -19.85 33.13 -0.45
N ASN A 1086 -19.57 32.09 -1.23
CA ASN A 1086 -18.98 32.16 -2.56
C ASN A 1086 -19.11 30.88 -3.42
N ILE A 1087 -19.79 29.81 -2.98
CA ILE A 1087 -20.02 28.61 -3.81
C ILE A 1087 -21.44 28.11 -3.53
N ILE A 1088 -22.24 27.95 -4.58
CA ILE A 1088 -23.56 27.29 -4.54
C ILE A 1088 -23.35 25.88 -5.08
N PHE A 1089 -23.96 24.90 -4.43
CA PHE A 1089 -23.99 23.50 -4.86
C PHE A 1089 -25.42 23.12 -5.21
N GLU A 1090 -25.57 22.44 -6.33
CA GLU A 1090 -26.76 21.63 -6.63
C GLU A 1090 -26.29 20.18 -6.68
N ILE A 1091 -26.83 19.34 -5.79
CA ILE A 1091 -26.61 17.90 -5.79
C ILE A 1091 -27.83 17.28 -6.47
N SER A 1092 -27.63 16.73 -7.66
CA SER A 1092 -28.66 15.91 -8.32
C SER A 1092 -28.18 14.46 -8.42
N SER A 1093 -29.10 13.54 -8.15
CA SER A 1093 -28.91 12.11 -8.39
C SER A 1093 -29.64 11.73 -9.67
N GLU A 1094 -28.93 11.13 -10.62
CA GLU A 1094 -29.53 10.60 -11.84
C GLU A 1094 -29.29 9.09 -11.88
N LYS A 1095 -30.34 8.31 -12.10
CA LYS A 1095 -30.29 6.84 -12.09
C LYS A 1095 -30.00 6.35 -13.50
N ARG A 1096 -28.76 5.89 -13.76
CA ARG A 1096 -28.35 5.50 -15.12
C ARG A 1096 -28.39 3.98 -15.39
N THR A 1097 -28.45 3.13 -14.37
CA THR A 1097 -28.67 1.66 -14.48
C THR A 1097 -29.24 1.08 -13.18
N THR A 1098 -29.63 -0.19 -13.19
CA THR A 1098 -30.22 -0.94 -12.05
C THR A 1098 -29.30 -1.09 -10.82
N ALA A 1099 -28.03 -0.66 -10.86
CA ALA A 1099 -27.10 -0.79 -9.72
C ALA A 1099 -26.04 0.34 -9.57
N LYS A 1100 -26.11 1.44 -10.35
CA LYS A 1100 -25.10 2.52 -10.30
C LYS A 1100 -25.75 3.90 -10.39
N PHE A 1101 -25.31 4.81 -9.53
CA PHE A 1101 -25.80 6.18 -9.45
C PHE A 1101 -24.74 7.14 -10.00
N SER A 1102 -25.17 8.16 -10.73
CA SER A 1102 -24.34 9.35 -10.96
C SER A 1102 -24.73 10.43 -9.96
N LEU A 1103 -23.73 10.95 -9.27
CA LEU A 1103 -23.86 12.15 -8.46
C LEU A 1103 -23.30 13.32 -9.27
N SER A 1104 -24.12 14.33 -9.54
CA SER A 1104 -23.69 15.55 -10.21
C SER A 1104 -23.60 16.68 -9.20
N ILE A 1105 -22.46 17.37 -9.17
CA ILE A 1105 -22.25 18.60 -8.40
C ILE A 1105 -22.03 19.74 -9.40
N LYS A 1106 -23.00 20.66 -9.51
CA LYS A 1106 -22.80 21.91 -10.25
C LYS A 1106 -22.15 22.96 -9.34
N LEU A 1107 -21.09 23.60 -9.81
CA LEU A 1107 -20.44 24.75 -9.14
C LEU A 1107 -20.80 26.04 -9.87
N PHE A 1108 -21.52 26.94 -9.20
CA PHE A 1108 -22.01 28.18 -9.81
C PHE A 1108 -21.06 29.38 -9.66
N ASN A 1109 -19.73 29.20 -9.54
CA ASN A 1109 -18.82 30.36 -9.40
C ASN A 1109 -17.43 30.16 -10.03
N ASN A 1110 -16.81 31.26 -10.50
CA ASN A 1110 -15.52 31.30 -11.21
C ASN A 1110 -14.28 30.96 -10.34
N LYS A 1111 -14.39 30.98 -9.01
CA LYS A 1111 -13.31 30.55 -8.10
C LYS A 1111 -13.41 29.05 -7.84
N SER A 1112 -12.74 28.26 -8.69
CA SER A 1112 -12.71 26.80 -8.62
C SER A 1112 -12.16 26.30 -7.28
N PRO A 1113 -12.78 25.30 -6.62
CA PRO A 1113 -12.10 24.53 -5.58
C PRO A 1113 -10.91 23.79 -6.20
N GLN A 1114 -9.75 23.77 -5.52
CA GLN A 1114 -8.57 23.07 -6.02
C GLN A 1114 -8.72 21.54 -5.95
N LYS A 1115 -9.59 21.02 -5.07
CA LYS A 1115 -9.84 19.58 -4.89
C LYS A 1115 -11.21 19.30 -4.27
N ILE A 1116 -11.93 18.31 -4.81
CA ILE A 1116 -13.13 17.71 -4.22
C ILE A 1116 -12.87 16.21 -4.03
N ILE A 1117 -13.18 15.68 -2.85
CA ILE A 1117 -12.98 14.28 -2.50
C ILE A 1117 -14.33 13.66 -2.11
N PHE A 1118 -14.67 12.52 -2.72
CA PHE A 1118 -15.83 11.71 -2.37
C PHE A 1118 -15.38 10.51 -1.53
N SER A 1119 -16.11 10.18 -0.46
CA SER A 1119 -15.86 8.98 0.34
C SER A 1119 -17.17 8.28 0.70
N LEU A 1120 -17.23 6.97 0.45
CA LEU A 1120 -18.29 6.07 0.91
C LEU A 1120 -17.82 5.41 2.22
N LYS A 1121 -18.64 5.46 3.27
CA LYS A 1121 -18.39 4.69 4.50
C LYS A 1121 -19.16 3.37 4.43
N ASN A 1122 -18.46 2.23 4.49
CA ASN A 1122 -19.07 0.95 4.88
C ASN A 1122 -18.14 0.19 5.84
N ASN A 1123 -18.73 -0.41 6.87
CA ASN A 1123 -18.03 -1.03 8.00
C ASN A 1123 -17.51 -2.43 7.62
N LEU A 1124 -16.26 -2.51 7.18
CA LEU A 1124 -15.25 -3.52 7.61
C LEU A 1124 -13.99 -3.50 6.73
N PHE A 1125 -14.09 -2.97 5.53
CA PHE A 1125 -13.06 -2.34 4.69
C PHE A 1125 -13.87 -1.34 3.84
N PRO A 1126 -13.34 -0.23 3.32
CA PRO A 1126 -14.13 0.67 2.48
C PRO A 1126 -14.50 -0.05 1.17
N LYS A 1127 -15.54 -0.92 1.21
CA LYS A 1127 -16.26 -1.47 0.05
C LYS A 1127 -17.17 -0.38 -0.51
N GLY A 1128 -16.55 0.74 -0.83
CA GLY A 1128 -17.17 1.97 -1.28
C GLY A 1128 -16.17 2.69 -2.14
N LYS A 1129 -16.11 2.26 -3.41
CA LYS A 1129 -15.14 2.69 -4.42
C LYS A 1129 -15.36 4.19 -4.72
N PRO A 1130 -14.39 5.09 -4.51
CA PRO A 1130 -14.39 6.36 -5.23
C PRO A 1130 -14.04 6.06 -6.69
N MET A 1131 -15.06 5.95 -7.54
CA MET A 1131 -14.89 5.91 -8.98
C MET A 1131 -14.89 7.35 -9.50
N GLN A 1132 -13.69 7.85 -9.80
CA GLN A 1132 -13.32 9.05 -10.55
C GLN A 1132 -14.22 10.31 -10.45
N VAL A 1133 -13.56 11.43 -10.19
CA VAL A 1133 -14.13 12.77 -10.28
C VAL A 1133 -13.97 13.26 -11.71
N PHE A 1134 -15.08 13.43 -12.43
CA PHE A 1134 -15.13 14.05 -13.75
C PHE A 1134 -15.33 15.55 -13.57
N THR A 1135 -14.63 16.39 -14.33
CA THR A 1135 -14.92 17.85 -14.38
C THR A 1135 -15.25 18.24 -15.81
N THR A 1136 -16.53 18.29 -16.16
CA THR A 1136 -16.95 18.88 -17.44
C THR A 1136 -16.95 20.40 -17.29
N VAL A 1137 -16.34 21.10 -18.26
CA VAL A 1137 -16.40 22.56 -18.36
C VAL A 1137 -17.33 22.86 -19.53
N SER A 1138 -18.49 23.43 -19.26
CA SER A 1138 -19.38 23.98 -20.29
C SER A 1138 -19.59 25.46 -20.00
N GLU A 1139 -19.37 26.33 -20.98
CA GLU A 1139 -19.83 27.74 -21.03
C GLU A 1139 -19.83 28.48 -19.67
N GLY A 1140 -18.63 28.70 -19.10
CA GLY A 1140 -18.49 29.48 -17.86
C GLY A 1140 -18.88 28.76 -16.56
N GLN A 1141 -19.35 27.51 -16.63
CA GLN A 1141 -19.68 26.66 -15.48
C GLN A 1141 -18.77 25.42 -15.44
N LYS A 1142 -18.29 25.06 -14.24
CA LYS A 1142 -17.61 23.78 -14.00
C LYS A 1142 -18.59 22.82 -13.34
N ILE A 1143 -18.95 21.75 -14.03
CA ILE A 1143 -19.78 20.69 -13.52
C ILE A 1143 -18.87 19.52 -13.15
N ILE A 1144 -18.93 19.09 -11.89
CA ILE A 1144 -18.20 17.93 -11.41
C ILE A 1144 -19.16 16.76 -11.30
N LYS A 1145 -19.03 15.75 -12.17
CA LYS A 1145 -19.81 14.51 -12.12
C LYS A 1145 -18.95 13.41 -11.50
N SER A 1146 -19.49 12.59 -10.62
CA SER A 1146 -18.80 11.38 -10.12
C SER A 1146 -19.76 10.20 -10.15
N PHE A 1147 -19.24 9.03 -10.51
CA PHE A 1147 -20.04 7.81 -10.58
C PHE A 1147 -19.75 6.99 -9.34
N LEU A 1148 -20.80 6.62 -8.61
CA LEU A 1148 -20.65 5.80 -7.41
C LEU A 1148 -21.40 4.48 -7.67
N PRO A 1149 -20.69 3.34 -7.68
CA PRO A 1149 -21.36 2.06 -7.56
C PRO A 1149 -21.92 1.97 -6.14
N ILE A 1150 -23.24 1.97 -6.00
CA ILE A 1150 -23.92 1.88 -4.70
C ILE A 1150 -24.57 0.51 -4.62
N GLU A 1151 -24.11 -0.34 -3.71
CA GLU A 1151 -24.72 -1.64 -3.46
C GLU A 1151 -26.08 -1.49 -2.73
N LYS A 1152 -26.92 -2.51 -2.84
CA LYS A 1152 -28.23 -2.57 -2.17
C LYS A 1152 -28.06 -2.46 -0.64
N GLY A 1153 -28.54 -1.39 -0.02
CA GLY A 1153 -28.47 -1.18 1.44
C GLY A 1153 -28.52 0.29 1.86
N LYS A 1154 -28.46 0.54 3.17
CA LYS A 1154 -28.26 1.90 3.71
C LYS A 1154 -26.80 2.30 3.47
N ASN A 1155 -26.58 3.30 2.64
CA ASN A 1155 -25.25 3.83 2.33
C ASN A 1155 -25.15 5.30 2.77
N SER A 1156 -24.02 5.69 3.36
CA SER A 1156 -23.73 7.10 3.66
C SER A 1156 -22.59 7.62 2.78
N ILE A 1157 -22.80 8.77 2.14
CA ILE A 1157 -21.81 9.44 1.29
C ILE A 1157 -21.34 10.70 2.02
N SER A 1158 -20.02 10.85 2.16
CA SER A 1158 -19.40 12.06 2.68
C SER A 1158 -18.63 12.79 1.57
N ILE A 1159 -18.95 14.07 1.38
CA ILE A 1159 -18.30 14.97 0.43
C ILE A 1159 -17.39 15.92 1.21
N LYS A 1160 -16.10 15.97 0.85
CA LYS A 1160 -15.12 16.90 1.44
C LYS A 1160 -14.61 17.88 0.40
N ILE A 1161 -14.63 19.17 0.76
CA ILE A 1161 -14.22 20.26 -0.12
C ILE A 1161 -13.12 21.06 0.58
N ALA A 1162 -11.99 21.26 -0.09
CA ALA A 1162 -10.87 22.05 0.42
C ALA A 1162 -10.77 23.41 -0.33
N LYS A 1163 -10.89 24.53 0.40
CA LYS A 1163 -10.65 25.89 -0.11
C LYS A 1163 -9.24 26.36 0.26
N GLY A 1164 -8.24 26.00 -0.55
CA GLY A 1164 -6.90 26.61 -0.49
C GLY A 1164 -6.21 26.60 0.88
N LYS A 1165 -5.09 27.34 0.99
CA LYS A 1165 -4.06 27.19 2.03
C LYS A 1165 -4.47 27.47 3.49
N ASN A 1166 -5.69 27.89 3.79
CA ASN A 1166 -6.20 28.00 5.16
C ASN A 1166 -7.73 28.24 5.15
N LYS A 1167 -8.44 27.42 5.95
CA LYS A 1167 -9.82 27.56 6.47
C LYS A 1167 -10.96 26.79 5.78
N ASN A 1168 -11.64 26.03 6.66
CA ASN A 1168 -12.96 25.40 6.62
C ASN A 1168 -13.20 24.28 5.59
N VAL A 1169 -13.09 23.03 6.09
CA VAL A 1169 -13.68 21.84 5.46
C VAL A 1169 -15.14 21.78 5.89
N SER A 1170 -16.07 21.84 4.93
CA SER A 1170 -17.47 21.51 5.19
C SER A 1170 -17.63 20.01 4.91
N ASN A 1171 -18.11 19.23 5.88
CA ASN A 1171 -18.54 17.86 5.63
C ASN A 1171 -20.03 17.90 5.30
N ILE A 1172 -20.42 17.40 4.13
CA ILE A 1172 -21.82 17.07 3.85
C ILE A 1172 -21.94 15.56 4.04
N GLU A 1173 -22.77 15.13 4.98
CA GLU A 1173 -23.04 13.73 5.27
C GLU A 1173 -24.47 13.42 4.84
N LEU A 1174 -24.62 12.65 3.76
CA LEU A 1174 -25.93 12.14 3.34
C LEU A 1174 -26.19 10.87 4.15
N SER A 1175 -27.14 10.92 5.07
CA SER A 1175 -27.42 9.87 6.04
C SER A 1175 -28.25 8.71 5.47
N ARG A 1176 -28.98 8.93 4.36
CA ARG A 1176 -29.84 7.92 3.74
C ARG A 1176 -29.98 8.16 2.24
N LEU A 1177 -29.74 7.12 1.45
CA LEU A 1177 -30.07 7.06 0.02
C LEU A 1177 -30.97 5.84 -0.18
N SER A 1178 -32.25 6.07 -0.41
CA SER A 1178 -33.25 5.05 -0.72
C SER A 1178 -33.44 5.03 -2.24
N TYR A 1179 -33.48 3.85 -2.87
CA TYR A 1179 -33.82 3.75 -4.29
C TYR A 1179 -34.71 2.52 -4.55
N SER A 1180 -35.70 2.69 -5.42
CA SER A 1180 -36.57 1.63 -5.94
C SER A 1180 -36.22 1.36 -7.41
N PHE A 1181 -36.50 0.16 -7.90
CA PHE A 1181 -36.24 -0.22 -9.30
C PHE A 1181 -37.26 0.42 -10.23
N VAL A 1182 -36.80 0.82 -11.41
CA VAL A 1182 -37.62 1.35 -12.50
C VAL A 1182 -37.77 0.21 -13.48
N SER A 1183 -38.98 0.01 -14.01
CA SER A 1183 -39.25 -1.00 -15.02
C SER A 1183 -38.38 -0.80 -16.28
N ASN A 1184 -38.00 -1.91 -16.90
CA ASN A 1184 -36.98 -2.03 -17.94
C ASN A 1184 -37.46 -1.54 -19.32
N LYS A 1185 -37.97 -0.30 -19.41
CA LYS A 1185 -38.55 0.28 -20.64
C LYS A 1185 -37.59 1.17 -21.45
N SER A 1186 -36.36 1.42 -21.00
CA SER A 1186 -35.39 2.19 -21.81
C SER A 1186 -35.00 1.41 -23.07
N ARG A 1187 -35.16 2.04 -24.24
CA ARG A 1187 -34.67 1.50 -25.52
C ARG A 1187 -33.15 1.59 -25.67
N ILE A 1188 -32.43 2.30 -24.81
CA ILE A 1188 -30.96 2.48 -24.89
C ILE A 1188 -30.26 1.93 -23.65
N ILE A 1189 -29.22 1.12 -23.86
CA ILE A 1189 -28.37 0.53 -22.82
C ILE A 1189 -26.91 0.92 -23.07
N PRO A 1190 -26.26 1.68 -22.18
CA PRO A 1190 -24.83 1.96 -22.28
C PRO A 1190 -24.01 0.72 -21.91
N LEU A 1191 -23.01 0.39 -22.74
CA LEU A 1191 -22.14 -0.77 -22.56
C LEU A 1191 -20.75 -0.36 -22.03
N ILE A 1192 -20.20 0.75 -22.50
CA ILE A 1192 -18.89 1.29 -22.08
C ILE A 1192 -19.05 2.73 -21.59
N PHE A 1193 -18.27 3.10 -20.57
CA PHE A 1193 -18.17 4.46 -20.06
C PHE A 1193 -16.74 5.02 -20.20
N PRO A 1194 -16.51 6.31 -20.57
CA PRO A 1194 -17.48 7.29 -21.08
C PRO A 1194 -18.34 6.70 -22.19
N ILE A 1195 -19.58 7.18 -22.37
CA ILE A 1195 -20.60 6.51 -23.21
C ILE A 1195 -20.13 6.47 -24.68
N GLY A 1196 -19.31 5.49 -25.01
CA GLY A 1196 -18.74 5.31 -26.34
C GLY A 1196 -19.22 4.02 -27.00
N LEU A 1197 -19.97 3.20 -26.29
CA LEU A 1197 -20.62 2.02 -26.85
C LEU A 1197 -22.01 1.89 -26.22
N ILE A 1198 -23.04 1.86 -27.06
CA ILE A 1198 -24.43 1.68 -26.64
C ILE A 1198 -25.13 0.63 -27.50
N GLU A 1199 -26.12 0.01 -26.89
CA GLU A 1199 -27.11 -0.86 -27.53
C GLU A 1199 -28.46 -0.13 -27.55
N VAL A 1200 -29.13 -0.14 -28.70
CA VAL A 1200 -30.47 0.44 -28.89
C VAL A 1200 -31.42 -0.63 -29.41
N LYS A 1201 -32.47 -0.95 -28.66
CA LYS A 1201 -33.50 -1.90 -29.10
C LYS A 1201 -34.42 -1.26 -30.14
N TYR A 1202 -34.62 -1.93 -31.27
CA TYR A 1202 -35.43 -1.41 -32.37
C TYR A 1202 -36.22 -2.54 -33.07
N GLY A 1203 -37.53 -2.58 -32.86
CA GLY A 1203 -38.37 -3.68 -33.33
C GLY A 1203 -37.95 -5.03 -32.70
N ARG A 1204 -37.79 -6.08 -33.51
CA ARG A 1204 -37.23 -7.37 -33.06
C ARG A 1204 -35.70 -7.42 -33.10
N GLY A 1205 -35.05 -6.42 -33.71
CA GLY A 1205 -33.61 -6.30 -33.82
C GLY A 1205 -33.03 -5.21 -32.93
N MET A 1206 -31.84 -4.75 -33.26
CA MET A 1206 -31.14 -3.73 -32.47
C MET A 1206 -30.10 -2.96 -33.29
N ILE A 1207 -29.62 -1.89 -32.68
CA ILE A 1207 -28.61 -1.00 -33.24
C ILE A 1207 -27.51 -0.84 -32.22
N ILE A 1208 -26.27 -1.07 -32.64
CA ILE A 1208 -25.07 -0.84 -31.85
C ILE A 1208 -24.42 0.42 -32.36
N ILE A 1209 -24.07 1.35 -31.47
CA ILE A 1209 -23.30 2.54 -31.82
C ILE A 1209 -21.96 2.48 -31.10
N ASP A 1210 -20.87 2.42 -31.86
CA ASP A 1210 -19.48 2.27 -31.40
C ASP A 1210 -18.59 3.46 -31.79
N GLN A 1211 -18.14 4.18 -30.77
CA GLN A 1211 -17.23 5.33 -30.83
C GLN A 1211 -15.78 4.97 -30.45
N LEU A 1212 -15.44 3.70 -30.22
CA LEU A 1212 -14.05 3.30 -29.92
C LEU A 1212 -13.15 3.54 -31.14
N ASN A 1213 -12.05 4.25 -30.99
CA ASN A 1213 -11.14 4.57 -32.10
C ASN A 1213 -10.25 3.36 -32.46
N TRP A 1214 -10.76 2.49 -33.33
CA TRP A 1214 -10.04 1.30 -33.77
C TRP A 1214 -8.72 1.66 -34.46
N GLY A 1215 -8.73 2.67 -35.33
CA GLY A 1215 -7.55 3.14 -36.06
C GLY A 1215 -6.38 3.51 -35.14
N SER A 1216 -6.68 4.13 -34.00
CA SER A 1216 -5.64 4.50 -33.03
C SER A 1216 -4.89 3.28 -32.46
N ALA A 1217 -5.51 2.10 -32.38
CA ALA A 1217 -4.85 0.90 -31.86
C ALA A 1217 -3.95 0.21 -32.90
N PHE A 1218 -4.10 0.49 -34.20
CA PHE A 1218 -3.34 -0.20 -35.28
C PHE A 1218 -1.84 0.06 -35.25
N HIS A 1219 -1.41 1.23 -34.78
CA HIS A 1219 -0.01 1.64 -34.81
C HIS A 1219 0.79 1.18 -33.59
N ASP A 1220 0.17 0.46 -32.64
CA ASP A 1220 0.80 -0.08 -31.43
C ASP A 1220 0.43 -1.57 -31.29
N SER A 1221 1.42 -2.45 -31.39
CA SER A 1221 1.21 -3.91 -31.36
C SER A 1221 0.53 -4.44 -30.09
N SER A 1222 0.71 -3.77 -28.94
CA SER A 1222 0.10 -4.15 -27.66
C SER A 1222 -1.38 -3.77 -27.64
N ASN A 1223 -1.67 -2.52 -28.01
CA ASN A 1223 -3.05 -2.04 -28.10
C ASN A 1223 -3.83 -2.76 -29.22
N PHE A 1224 -3.18 -3.09 -30.34
CA PHE A 1224 -3.78 -3.84 -31.44
C PHE A 1224 -4.29 -5.21 -31.01
N LYS A 1225 -3.52 -5.96 -30.21
CA LYS A 1225 -3.95 -7.26 -29.67
C LYS A 1225 -5.18 -7.12 -28.76
N LYS A 1226 -5.19 -6.08 -27.91
CA LYS A 1226 -6.32 -5.79 -27.01
C LYS A 1226 -7.60 -5.51 -27.80
N ILE A 1227 -7.57 -4.57 -28.74
CA ILE A 1227 -8.77 -4.27 -29.57
C ILE A 1227 -9.17 -5.48 -30.43
N LYS A 1228 -8.21 -6.26 -30.95
CA LYS A 1228 -8.53 -7.45 -31.75
C LYS A 1228 -9.26 -8.51 -30.94
N ARG A 1229 -8.88 -8.75 -29.67
CA ARG A 1229 -9.65 -9.63 -28.77
C ARG A 1229 -11.03 -9.07 -28.47
N PHE A 1230 -11.13 -7.77 -28.20
CA PHE A 1230 -12.41 -7.08 -27.98
C PHE A 1230 -13.35 -7.31 -29.16
N ILE A 1231 -12.93 -6.97 -30.38
CA ILE A 1231 -13.76 -7.07 -31.59
C ILE A 1231 -14.12 -8.50 -31.94
N ASN A 1232 -13.17 -9.45 -31.86
CA ASN A 1232 -13.46 -10.85 -32.15
C ASN A 1232 -14.52 -11.42 -31.21
N THR A 1233 -14.45 -11.09 -29.91
CA THR A 1233 -15.41 -11.54 -28.91
C THR A 1233 -16.76 -10.83 -29.07
N PHE A 1234 -16.75 -9.52 -29.28
CA PHE A 1234 -17.95 -8.71 -29.42
C PHE A 1234 -18.75 -9.11 -30.67
N VAL A 1235 -18.08 -9.29 -31.81
CA VAL A 1235 -18.73 -9.72 -33.05
C VAL A 1235 -19.22 -11.15 -32.96
N LEU A 1236 -18.47 -12.06 -32.32
CA LEU A 1236 -18.96 -13.40 -32.01
C LEU A 1236 -20.28 -13.33 -31.22
N ASN A 1237 -20.35 -12.50 -30.17
CA ASN A 1237 -21.57 -12.34 -29.37
C ASN A 1237 -22.74 -11.76 -30.17
N LEU A 1238 -22.50 -10.77 -31.02
CA LEU A 1238 -23.52 -10.22 -31.91
C LEU A 1238 -24.05 -11.27 -32.87
N THR A 1239 -23.16 -12.06 -33.49
CA THR A 1239 -23.56 -13.13 -34.40
C THR A 1239 -24.39 -14.20 -33.69
N GLU A 1240 -24.06 -14.59 -32.46
CA GLU A 1240 -24.83 -15.56 -31.68
C GLU A 1240 -26.22 -15.07 -31.25
N GLN A 1241 -26.50 -13.76 -31.24
CA GLN A 1241 -27.87 -13.26 -30.96
C GLN A 1241 -28.76 -13.21 -32.21
N ILE A 1242 -28.14 -13.25 -33.39
CA ILE A 1242 -28.85 -13.35 -34.67
C ILE A 1242 -29.36 -14.79 -34.86
N PHE A 1243 -28.52 -15.76 -34.47
CA PHE A 1243 -28.75 -17.21 -34.52
C PHE A 1243 -29.49 -17.73 -33.30
#